data_AF-A0A7I8VG00-F1
#
_entry.id   AF-A0A7I8VG00-F1
#
_cell.length_a   1.000
_cell.length_b   1.000
_cell.length_c   1.000
_cell.angle_alpha   90.00
_cell.angle_beta   90.00
_cell.angle_gamma   90.00
#
_symmetry.space_group_name_H-M   'P 1'
#
loop_
_entity.id
_entity.type
_entity.pdbx_description
1 polymer ?
#
loop_
_entity_poly.entity_id
_entity_poly.type
_entity_poly.pdbx_seq_one_letter_code
_entity_poly.pdbx_strand_id
1 'polypeptide(L)'
;MSSDESSIKELRTHLYKNMKDKGYLSNLKCQLRNKLLADLKTKGLQAEKLKSKGTEQEQSLSIKAANSIIIDHLEKCKMEYTLSMFLPESNTENNMVFNTSELLQILRISPESDLYKYLMEDSSVKSEEGFLSKLLKRISEEHGLNKIASACQTDTYIQPHHSSLENKMQMIDNSFTDASREHRSVEFENRITAYKKEIDKRSRADFEAEIIRFKETEISRIRIEEREKLREQLDATRRELERTYHVKAEALLQRERHAVERVQQQQSIQEREVYSQRQSLLDEIEAVRKKEAQVRRDAELMRREQMIQEERMKTREELTSKREENARKKEIELAKELHDQMSKFKLEQEANYMQRSKDLEFRELKVRDDQRRLDDELRDIYNVKQELREKASRVCQLEAELNSSRQQLIVFEKKSELQADKIREMVDYETLKKENFLLKKDLEVIKDQYAQASKEAMVERKKQESLYREMTERAERPSPEVILIQRELDKAREQSKQQEILGNHHRNLSEKNLQDERESKRQLLQKYEEQSMQMKEMNRELMDLRQQLGMTTKALTNEIYRKPFAEVSNDSKHDISIDRYTSGRILREEEVPTRSRDLHSPESHNSSSSTDLVAETKRRLKSLDAEAEVSTLNI
;
A
#
# COMPACT_ATOMS: atom_id res chain seq x y z
N MET A 1 -34.42 -7.92 -23.45
CA MET A 1 -34.66 -8.38 -22.06
C MET A 1 -36.10 -8.12 -21.60
N SER A 2 -36.63 -6.89 -21.54
CA SER A 2 -38.04 -6.70 -21.12
C SER A 2 -39.05 -7.21 -22.16
N SER A 3 -38.79 -7.02 -23.46
CA SER A 3 -39.69 -7.38 -24.56
C SER A 3 -39.94 -8.88 -24.72
N ASP A 4 -38.97 -9.70 -24.29
CA ASP A 4 -39.02 -11.16 -24.41
C ASP A 4 -39.99 -11.75 -23.38
N GLU A 5 -40.06 -11.15 -22.17
CA GLU A 5 -41.04 -11.54 -21.16
C GLU A 5 -42.49 -11.23 -21.60
N SER A 6 -42.75 -10.11 -22.26
CA SER A 6 -44.09 -9.81 -22.79
C SER A 6 -44.49 -10.82 -23.87
N SER A 7 -43.59 -11.14 -24.79
CA SER A 7 -43.83 -12.16 -25.83
C SER A 7 -44.15 -13.54 -25.23
N ILE A 8 -43.42 -13.97 -24.19
CA ILE A 8 -43.70 -15.24 -23.49
C ILE A 8 -45.06 -15.21 -22.75
N LYS A 9 -45.43 -14.07 -22.15
CA LYS A 9 -46.74 -13.89 -21.46
C LYS A 9 -47.91 -13.88 -22.46
N GLU A 10 -47.73 -13.27 -23.63
CA GLU A 10 -48.70 -13.28 -24.73
C GLU A 10 -48.84 -14.68 -25.35
N LEU A 11 -47.73 -15.37 -25.63
CA LEU A 11 -47.75 -16.75 -26.10
C LEU A 11 -48.46 -17.68 -25.10
N ARG A 12 -48.22 -17.50 -23.79
CA ARG A 12 -48.88 -18.27 -22.72
C ARG A 12 -50.38 -17.99 -22.63
N THR A 13 -50.82 -16.75 -22.77
CA THR A 13 -52.27 -16.43 -22.77
C THR A 13 -52.94 -16.90 -24.05
N HIS A 14 -52.26 -16.81 -25.21
CA HIS A 14 -52.75 -17.35 -26.48
C HIS A 14 -52.89 -18.88 -26.46
N LEU A 15 -51.89 -19.61 -25.92
CA LEU A 15 -51.96 -21.05 -25.71
C LEU A 15 -53.09 -21.44 -24.74
N TYR A 16 -53.22 -20.75 -23.60
CA TYR A 16 -54.28 -21.01 -22.64
C TYR A 16 -55.67 -20.79 -23.25
N LYS A 17 -55.84 -19.75 -24.08
CA LYS A 17 -57.07 -19.47 -24.81
C LYS A 17 -57.36 -20.58 -25.85
N ASN A 18 -56.38 -20.94 -26.68
CA ASN A 18 -56.49 -22.07 -27.62
C ASN A 18 -56.86 -23.40 -26.93
N MET A 19 -56.26 -23.72 -25.78
CA MET A 19 -56.56 -24.96 -25.04
C MET A 19 -57.92 -24.93 -24.31
N LYS A 20 -58.43 -23.73 -23.99
CA LYS A 20 -59.80 -23.54 -23.49
C LYS A 20 -60.81 -23.70 -24.63
N ASP A 21 -60.59 -23.00 -25.74
CA ASP A 21 -61.54 -22.90 -26.86
C ASP A 21 -61.62 -24.22 -27.65
N LYS A 22 -60.55 -25.03 -27.68
CA LYS A 22 -60.55 -26.42 -28.21
C LYS A 22 -61.01 -27.49 -27.20
N GLY A 23 -61.59 -27.11 -26.06
CA GLY A 23 -62.15 -28.04 -25.09
C GLY A 23 -61.17 -28.91 -24.29
N TYR A 24 -59.85 -28.82 -24.54
CA TYR A 24 -58.85 -29.57 -23.75
C TYR A 24 -58.90 -29.21 -22.27
N LEU A 25 -59.16 -27.95 -21.93
CA LEU A 25 -59.29 -27.51 -20.54
C LEU A 25 -60.53 -28.09 -19.84
N SER A 26 -61.64 -28.28 -20.55
CA SER A 26 -62.84 -28.95 -20.01
C SER A 26 -62.63 -30.47 -19.88
N ASN A 27 -62.00 -31.11 -20.87
CA ASN A 27 -61.68 -32.54 -20.82
C ASN A 27 -60.69 -32.85 -19.68
N LEU A 28 -59.66 -32.03 -19.49
CA LEU A 28 -58.73 -32.15 -18.37
C LEU A 28 -59.43 -31.90 -17.01
N LYS A 29 -60.36 -30.95 -16.93
CA LYS A 29 -61.19 -30.74 -15.72
C LYS A 29 -62.13 -31.91 -15.43
N CYS A 30 -62.69 -32.55 -16.45
CA CYS A 30 -63.48 -33.77 -16.31
C CYS A 30 -62.61 -34.93 -15.83
N GLN A 31 -61.47 -35.19 -16.47
CA GLN A 31 -60.51 -36.22 -16.04
C GLN A 31 -59.99 -35.99 -14.62
N LEU A 32 -59.71 -34.74 -14.23
CA LEU A 32 -59.32 -34.38 -12.87
C LEU A 32 -60.48 -34.57 -11.88
N ARG A 33 -61.72 -34.19 -12.22
CA ARG A 33 -62.90 -34.51 -11.38
C ARG A 33 -63.10 -36.01 -11.23
N ASN A 34 -62.94 -36.79 -12.29
CA ASN A 34 -63.13 -38.24 -12.25
C ASN A 34 -62.03 -38.92 -11.44
N LYS A 35 -60.76 -38.46 -11.55
CA LYS A 35 -59.69 -38.89 -10.64
C LYS A 35 -59.94 -38.47 -9.20
N LEU A 36 -60.38 -37.23 -8.95
CA LEU A 36 -60.63 -36.73 -7.59
C LEU A 36 -61.85 -37.43 -6.97
N LEU A 37 -62.86 -37.81 -7.76
CA LEU A 37 -63.97 -38.67 -7.35
C LEU A 37 -63.52 -40.13 -7.10
N ALA A 38 -62.60 -40.68 -7.89
CA ALA A 38 -62.02 -41.99 -7.61
C ALA A 38 -61.15 -41.98 -6.34
N ASP A 39 -60.36 -40.93 -6.12
CA ASP A 39 -59.59 -40.69 -4.90
C ASP A 39 -60.51 -40.46 -3.69
N LEU A 40 -61.65 -39.78 -3.86
CA LEU A 40 -62.66 -39.60 -2.81
C LEU A 40 -63.48 -40.87 -2.55
N LYS A 41 -63.78 -41.71 -3.56
CA LYS A 41 -64.40 -43.02 -3.33
C LYS A 41 -63.43 -43.97 -2.63
N THR A 42 -62.16 -44.02 -3.03
CA THR A 42 -61.14 -44.87 -2.37
C THR A 42 -60.76 -44.40 -0.95
N LYS A 43 -60.72 -43.08 -0.69
CA LYS A 43 -60.53 -42.54 0.67
C LYS A 43 -61.82 -42.58 1.50
N GLY A 44 -62.99 -42.44 0.88
CA GLY A 44 -64.31 -42.65 1.49
C GLY A 44 -64.45 -44.07 2.03
N LEU A 45 -64.10 -45.08 1.21
CA LEU A 45 -64.02 -46.48 1.60
C LEU A 45 -63.02 -46.80 2.73
N GLN A 46 -62.09 -45.87 3.05
CA GLN A 46 -61.25 -45.94 4.24
C GLN A 46 -61.84 -45.17 5.44
N ALA A 47 -62.61 -44.11 5.22
CA ALA A 47 -63.27 -43.33 6.27
C ALA A 47 -64.57 -43.97 6.80
N GLU A 48 -65.37 -44.58 5.93
CA GLU A 48 -66.68 -45.16 6.29
C GLU A 48 -66.54 -46.48 7.07
N LYS A 49 -65.41 -47.18 6.93
CA LYS A 49 -65.09 -48.42 7.68
C LYS A 49 -65.02 -48.25 9.22
N LEU A 50 -65.22 -47.05 9.75
CA LEU A 50 -65.27 -46.78 11.18
C LEU A 50 -66.60 -46.18 11.69
N LYS A 51 -67.59 -45.85 10.84
CA LYS A 51 -68.81 -45.12 11.29
C LYS A 51 -70.16 -45.49 10.64
N SER A 52 -70.41 -46.74 10.27
CA SER A 52 -71.80 -47.24 10.13
C SER A 52 -71.97 -48.75 10.28
N LYS A 53 -72.44 -49.19 11.46
CA LYS A 53 -73.34 -50.37 11.52
C LYS A 53 -74.74 -49.86 11.21
N GLY A 54 -75.18 -49.97 9.97
CA GLY A 54 -76.52 -49.56 9.57
C GLY A 54 -76.69 -49.62 8.07
N THR A 55 -77.40 -50.65 7.60
CA THR A 55 -77.90 -50.79 6.23
C THR A 55 -76.92 -50.47 5.11
N GLU A 56 -76.30 -51.51 4.56
CA GLU A 56 -76.37 -51.62 3.10
C GLU A 56 -77.84 -51.54 2.72
N GLN A 57 -78.29 -50.38 2.24
CA GLN A 57 -79.55 -50.32 1.53
C GLN A 57 -79.31 -51.02 0.19
N GLU A 58 -79.73 -52.28 0.11
CA GLU A 58 -80.32 -52.74 -1.14
C GLU A 58 -81.36 -51.69 -1.53
N GLN A 59 -81.00 -50.80 -2.47
CA GLN A 59 -81.99 -49.96 -3.14
C GLN A 59 -83.08 -50.91 -3.59
N SER A 60 -84.31 -50.72 -3.08
CA SER A 60 -85.38 -51.67 -3.32
C SER A 60 -85.56 -51.86 -4.82
N LEU A 61 -86.02 -53.04 -5.26
CA LEU A 61 -86.18 -53.34 -6.69
C LEU A 61 -86.99 -52.26 -7.42
N SER A 62 -87.95 -51.63 -6.73
CA SER A 62 -88.68 -50.43 -7.16
C SER A 62 -87.82 -49.16 -7.37
N ILE A 63 -86.85 -48.87 -6.50
CA ILE A 63 -85.92 -47.73 -6.66
C ILE A 63 -84.96 -47.99 -7.82
N LYS A 64 -84.40 -49.20 -7.92
CA LYS A 64 -83.52 -49.58 -9.04
C LYS A 64 -84.28 -49.53 -10.38
N ALA A 65 -85.53 -50.02 -10.41
CA ALA A 65 -86.41 -49.89 -11.58
C ALA A 65 -86.72 -48.42 -11.92
N ALA A 66 -87.03 -47.58 -10.93
CA ALA A 66 -87.26 -46.15 -11.17
C ALA A 66 -86.03 -45.44 -11.74
N ASN A 67 -84.83 -45.70 -11.21
CA ASN A 67 -83.57 -45.19 -11.75
C ASN A 67 -83.34 -45.66 -13.19
N SER A 68 -83.59 -46.94 -13.48
CA SER A 68 -83.49 -47.53 -14.82
C SER A 68 -84.46 -46.91 -15.83
N ILE A 69 -85.69 -46.59 -15.40
CA ILE A 69 -86.70 -45.89 -16.22
C ILE A 69 -86.27 -44.45 -16.53
N ILE A 70 -85.63 -43.76 -15.58
CA ILE A 70 -85.06 -42.41 -15.78
C ILE A 70 -83.86 -42.47 -16.74
N ILE A 71 -83.02 -43.50 -16.65
CA ILE A 71 -81.86 -43.70 -17.54
C ILE A 71 -82.32 -43.91 -19.00
N ASP A 72 -83.27 -44.83 -19.25
CA ASP A 72 -83.85 -45.06 -20.58
C ASP A 72 -84.42 -43.78 -21.22
N HIS A 73 -85.06 -42.93 -20.39
CA HIS A 73 -85.60 -41.65 -20.83
C HIS A 73 -84.51 -40.62 -21.13
N LEU A 74 -83.51 -40.45 -20.25
CA LEU A 74 -82.40 -39.50 -20.44
C LEU A 74 -81.53 -39.86 -21.65
N GLU A 75 -81.32 -41.15 -21.91
CA GLU A 75 -80.60 -41.67 -23.08
C GLU A 75 -81.35 -41.36 -24.38
N LYS A 76 -82.64 -41.72 -24.46
CA LYS A 76 -83.46 -41.47 -25.67
C LYS A 76 -83.72 -39.98 -25.93
N CYS A 77 -83.83 -39.17 -24.89
CA CYS A 77 -83.88 -37.71 -25.00
C CYS A 77 -82.50 -37.05 -25.21
N LYS A 78 -81.41 -37.83 -25.41
CA LYS A 78 -80.06 -37.36 -25.76
C LYS A 78 -79.47 -36.36 -24.75
N MET A 79 -79.84 -36.48 -23.48
CA MET A 79 -79.41 -35.58 -22.40
C MET A 79 -78.03 -36.00 -21.83
N GLU A 80 -77.04 -36.16 -22.71
CA GLU A 80 -75.72 -36.76 -22.41
C GLU A 80 -75.04 -36.18 -21.15
N TYR A 81 -75.08 -34.85 -20.98
CA TYR A 81 -74.49 -34.19 -19.80
C TYR A 81 -75.19 -34.60 -18.50
N THR A 82 -76.53 -34.60 -18.49
CA THR A 82 -77.32 -35.01 -17.32
C THR A 82 -77.16 -36.50 -17.04
N LEU A 83 -77.14 -37.34 -18.08
CA LEU A 83 -76.88 -38.77 -17.97
C LEU A 83 -75.49 -39.06 -17.37
N SER A 84 -74.46 -38.31 -17.78
CA SER A 84 -73.09 -38.43 -17.27
C SER A 84 -72.94 -38.03 -15.79
N MET A 85 -73.86 -37.20 -15.27
CA MET A 85 -73.96 -36.88 -13.84
C MET A 85 -74.83 -37.89 -13.07
N PHE A 86 -75.91 -38.38 -13.69
CA PHE A 86 -76.88 -39.26 -13.04
C PHE A 86 -76.37 -40.70 -12.85
N LEU A 87 -75.58 -41.24 -13.78
CA LEU A 87 -75.02 -42.60 -13.65
C LEU A 87 -74.08 -42.74 -12.41
N PRO A 88 -73.12 -41.82 -12.15
CA PRO A 88 -72.32 -41.86 -10.92
C PRO A 88 -73.09 -41.66 -9.61
N GLU A 89 -74.22 -40.94 -9.64
CA GLU A 89 -75.02 -40.57 -8.45
C GLU A 89 -76.09 -41.62 -8.10
N SER A 90 -76.74 -42.22 -9.10
CA SER A 90 -77.72 -43.32 -8.92
C SER A 90 -77.08 -44.63 -8.46
N ASN A 91 -75.75 -44.73 -8.57
CA ASN A 91 -74.92 -45.90 -8.26
C ASN A 91 -75.26 -47.14 -9.13
N THR A 92 -75.79 -46.91 -10.33
CA THR A 92 -75.98 -47.93 -11.37
C THR A 92 -74.77 -47.94 -12.31
N GLU A 93 -73.93 -48.97 -12.21
CA GLU A 93 -72.90 -49.23 -13.22
C GLU A 93 -73.56 -49.70 -14.52
N ASN A 94 -72.95 -49.40 -15.69
CA ASN A 94 -73.56 -49.48 -17.02
C ASN A 94 -74.09 -50.87 -17.46
N ASN A 95 -73.94 -51.92 -16.65
CA ASN A 95 -74.47 -53.26 -16.88
C ASN A 95 -75.68 -53.61 -15.99
N MET A 96 -76.25 -52.64 -15.26
CA MET A 96 -77.36 -52.82 -14.30
C MET A 96 -78.62 -52.01 -14.68
N VAL A 97 -78.80 -51.75 -15.98
CA VAL A 97 -80.05 -51.22 -16.54
C VAL A 97 -80.98 -52.41 -16.81
N PHE A 98 -82.17 -52.41 -16.21
CA PHE A 98 -83.16 -53.47 -16.41
C PHE A 98 -83.76 -53.38 -17.82
N ASN A 99 -83.88 -54.53 -18.48
CA ASN A 99 -84.54 -54.63 -19.77
C ASN A 99 -86.06 -54.35 -19.65
N THR A 100 -86.74 -53.99 -20.73
CA THR A 100 -88.18 -53.63 -20.72
C THR A 100 -89.05 -54.74 -20.11
N SER A 101 -88.80 -55.99 -20.49
CA SER A 101 -89.47 -57.17 -19.91
C SER A 101 -89.21 -57.36 -18.41
N GLU A 102 -88.04 -56.97 -17.90
CA GLU A 102 -87.67 -57.08 -16.48
C GLU A 102 -88.32 -55.97 -15.66
N LEU A 103 -88.38 -54.74 -16.20
CA LEU A 103 -89.13 -53.63 -15.62
C LEU A 103 -90.62 -53.97 -15.49
N LEU A 104 -91.23 -54.55 -16.52
CA LEU A 104 -92.63 -55.01 -16.48
C LEU A 104 -92.87 -56.08 -15.40
N GLN A 105 -91.91 -57.01 -15.22
CA GLN A 105 -91.96 -58.04 -14.19
C GLN A 105 -91.81 -57.44 -12.77
N ILE A 106 -90.89 -56.50 -12.56
CA ILE A 106 -90.70 -55.79 -11.27
C ILE A 106 -91.94 -54.95 -10.92
N LEU A 107 -92.57 -54.32 -11.92
CA LEU A 107 -93.83 -53.57 -11.80
C LEU A 107 -95.08 -54.47 -11.66
N ARG A 108 -94.91 -55.81 -11.69
CA ARG A 108 -95.99 -56.81 -11.58
C ARG A 108 -97.11 -56.69 -12.62
N ILE A 109 -96.77 -56.22 -13.82
CA ILE A 109 -97.70 -56.16 -14.95
C ILE A 109 -97.80 -57.56 -15.58
N SER A 110 -99.01 -58.11 -15.69
CA SER A 110 -99.20 -59.47 -16.22
C SER A 110 -98.98 -59.55 -17.74
N PRO A 111 -98.36 -60.63 -18.28
CA PRO A 111 -98.12 -60.77 -19.73
C PRO A 111 -99.40 -60.76 -20.59
N GLU A 112 -100.53 -61.10 -19.99
CA GLU A 112 -101.85 -61.15 -20.62
C GLU A 112 -102.51 -59.77 -20.76
N SER A 113 -102.04 -58.77 -19.99
CA SER A 113 -102.57 -57.41 -20.00
C SER A 113 -102.25 -56.68 -21.31
N ASP A 114 -103.20 -55.88 -21.80
CA ASP A 114 -103.00 -55.06 -23.00
C ASP A 114 -101.94 -53.96 -22.77
N LEU A 115 -101.74 -53.53 -21.53
CA LEU A 115 -100.66 -52.62 -21.14
C LEU A 115 -99.27 -53.29 -21.22
N TYR A 116 -99.17 -54.60 -21.00
CA TYR A 116 -97.93 -55.35 -21.26
C TYR A 116 -97.64 -55.40 -22.77
N LYS A 117 -98.67 -55.72 -23.58
CA LYS A 117 -98.56 -55.79 -25.05
C LYS A 117 -98.13 -54.45 -25.64
N TYR A 118 -98.77 -53.34 -25.25
CA TYR A 118 -98.44 -51.98 -25.70
C TYR A 118 -97.02 -51.54 -25.31
N LEU A 119 -96.56 -51.87 -24.10
CA LEU A 119 -95.20 -51.52 -23.67
C LEU A 119 -94.12 -52.39 -24.33
N MET A 120 -94.43 -53.66 -24.64
CA MET A 120 -93.61 -54.57 -25.45
C MET A 120 -93.75 -54.34 -26.97
N GLU A 121 -94.65 -53.46 -27.43
CA GLU A 121 -94.85 -53.20 -28.86
C GLU A 121 -93.72 -52.32 -29.40
N ASP A 122 -92.71 -52.94 -30.00
CA ASP A 122 -91.57 -52.27 -30.62
C ASP A 122 -91.97 -51.57 -31.92
N SER A 123 -92.37 -50.30 -31.78
CA SER A 123 -92.65 -49.35 -32.87
C SER A 123 -91.36 -48.92 -33.63
N SER A 124 -90.78 -49.90 -34.32
CA SER A 124 -89.85 -49.81 -35.45
C SER A 124 -88.95 -48.57 -35.55
N VAL A 125 -87.77 -48.65 -34.92
CA VAL A 125 -86.50 -47.99 -35.37
C VAL A 125 -86.46 -46.44 -35.32
N LYS A 126 -87.58 -45.73 -35.18
CA LYS A 126 -87.63 -44.25 -35.22
C LYS A 126 -88.55 -43.59 -34.18
N SER A 127 -88.89 -44.27 -33.09
CA SER A 127 -89.53 -43.62 -31.94
C SER A 127 -88.48 -43.03 -30.99
N GLU A 128 -88.56 -41.72 -30.72
CA GLU A 128 -87.77 -41.06 -29.66
C GLU A 128 -88.46 -41.16 -28.28
N GLU A 129 -89.60 -41.87 -28.18
CA GLU A 129 -90.35 -42.06 -26.93
C GLU A 129 -89.74 -43.21 -26.08
N GLY A 130 -89.25 -42.87 -24.89
CA GLY A 130 -88.76 -43.86 -23.91
C GLY A 130 -89.87 -44.62 -23.20
N PHE A 131 -89.48 -45.61 -22.37
CA PHE A 131 -90.42 -46.41 -21.57
C PHE A 131 -91.32 -45.52 -20.71
N LEU A 132 -90.74 -44.51 -20.06
CA LEU A 132 -91.47 -43.50 -19.29
C LEU A 132 -92.49 -42.74 -20.15
N SER A 133 -92.13 -42.38 -21.38
CA SER A 133 -93.00 -41.67 -22.32
C SER A 133 -94.17 -42.55 -22.77
N LYS A 134 -93.93 -43.81 -23.16
CA LYS A 134 -94.99 -44.78 -23.49
C LYS A 134 -95.93 -45.00 -22.30
N LEU A 135 -95.40 -45.16 -21.09
CA LEU A 135 -96.18 -45.40 -19.88
C LEU A 135 -97.07 -44.20 -19.53
N LEU A 136 -96.54 -42.98 -19.55
CA LEU A 136 -97.31 -41.76 -19.30
C LEU A 136 -98.38 -41.52 -20.37
N LYS A 137 -98.07 -41.81 -21.63
CA LYS A 137 -99.01 -41.77 -22.76
C LYS A 137 -100.17 -42.73 -22.53
N ARG A 138 -99.90 -44.00 -22.18
CA ARG A 138 -100.95 -44.98 -21.87
C ARG A 138 -101.79 -44.62 -20.64
N ILE A 139 -101.17 -44.09 -19.58
CA ILE A 139 -101.89 -43.56 -18.40
C ILE A 139 -102.79 -42.39 -18.80
N SER A 140 -102.36 -41.53 -19.73
CA SER A 140 -103.17 -40.43 -20.27
C SER A 140 -104.28 -40.89 -21.23
N GLU A 141 -104.14 -42.06 -21.86
CA GLU A 141 -105.20 -42.71 -22.66
C GLU A 141 -106.25 -43.37 -21.76
N GLU A 142 -105.85 -44.08 -20.69
CA GLU A 142 -106.80 -44.82 -19.82
C GLU A 142 -107.53 -43.93 -18.82
N HIS A 143 -106.93 -42.81 -18.39
CA HIS A 143 -107.64 -41.76 -17.64
C HIS A 143 -108.16 -40.63 -18.55
N GLY A 144 -107.91 -40.71 -19.85
CA GLY A 144 -108.40 -39.79 -20.87
C GLY A 144 -109.76 -40.21 -21.45
N LEU A 145 -110.85 -39.80 -20.78
CA LEU A 145 -112.25 -39.83 -21.28
C LEU A 145 -112.99 -41.21 -21.26
N ASN A 146 -113.67 -41.49 -20.13
CA ASN A 146 -114.96 -42.20 -19.97
C ASN A 146 -115.36 -43.39 -20.90
N LYS A 147 -115.52 -44.63 -20.36
CA LYS A 147 -116.38 -45.72 -20.92
C LYS A 147 -116.68 -46.90 -19.95
N ILE A 148 -117.67 -47.77 -20.29
CA ILE A 148 -118.37 -48.75 -19.40
C ILE A 148 -118.93 -50.02 -20.18
N ALA A 149 -118.90 -51.27 -19.61
CA ALA A 149 -119.67 -52.56 -19.91
C ALA A 149 -119.45 -53.41 -21.23
N SER A 150 -119.90 -54.70 -21.46
CA SER A 150 -120.19 -55.97 -20.66
C SER A 150 -120.70 -57.18 -21.57
N ALA A 151 -120.99 -58.41 -21.04
CA ALA A 151 -121.91 -59.55 -21.51
C ALA A 151 -121.40 -61.01 -21.93
N CYS A 152 -122.32 -62.04 -22.07
CA CYS A 152 -122.15 -63.57 -22.09
C CYS A 152 -123.26 -64.47 -22.86
N GLN A 153 -123.31 -65.87 -22.76
CA GLN A 153 -124.43 -66.95 -22.95
C GLN A 153 -124.52 -68.09 -24.10
N THR A 154 -125.38 -69.19 -23.98
CA THR A 154 -125.28 -70.62 -24.59
C THR A 154 -126.54 -71.63 -24.69
N ASP A 155 -126.45 -72.84 -25.38
CA ASP A 155 -127.10 -74.25 -25.21
C ASP A 155 -128.37 -74.89 -26.02
N THR A 156 -128.51 -76.27 -26.24
CA THR A 156 -129.68 -77.07 -26.92
C THR A 156 -129.70 -78.69 -26.92
N TYR A 157 -130.80 -79.48 -27.28
CA TYR A 157 -130.94 -81.03 -27.32
C TYR A 157 -132.24 -81.76 -27.98
N ILE A 158 -132.31 -83.08 -28.46
CA ILE A 158 -133.56 -83.98 -28.80
C ILE A 158 -133.39 -85.49 -29.41
N GLN A 159 -134.39 -86.47 -29.41
CA GLN A 159 -134.36 -87.91 -30.01
C GLN A 159 -135.72 -88.78 -30.26
N PRO A 160 -135.84 -89.94 -31.08
CA PRO A 160 -137.10 -90.75 -31.48
C PRO A 160 -137.15 -92.38 -31.52
N HIS A 161 -138.24 -93.11 -32.01
CA HIS A 161 -138.55 -94.64 -31.97
C HIS A 161 -139.68 -95.31 -32.94
N HIS A 162 -139.94 -96.68 -32.95
CA HIS A 162 -141.25 -97.50 -33.07
C HIS A 162 -141.54 -98.73 -34.07
N SER A 163 -142.72 -99.45 -33.99
CA SER A 163 -143.02 -100.86 -34.50
C SER A 163 -144.54 -101.27 -34.87
N SER A 164 -144.95 -102.57 -35.03
CA SER A 164 -146.21 -103.10 -35.74
C SER A 164 -146.95 -104.42 -35.22
N LEU A 165 -147.87 -105.10 -35.99
CA LEU A 165 -149.06 -105.95 -35.57
C LEU A 165 -149.22 -107.49 -35.90
N GLU A 166 -148.67 -108.07 -36.98
CA GLU A 166 -149.08 -109.36 -37.65
C GLU A 166 -149.61 -110.55 -36.80
N ASN A 167 -149.00 -110.86 -35.65
CA ASN A 167 -149.01 -112.16 -34.96
C ASN A 167 -150.36 -112.71 -34.43
N LYS A 168 -151.51 -112.06 -34.67
CA LYS A 168 -152.78 -112.42 -34.01
C LYS A 168 -153.67 -113.45 -34.74
N MET A 169 -153.53 -113.64 -36.05
CA MET A 169 -154.36 -114.62 -36.78
C MET A 169 -153.85 -116.07 -36.66
N GLN A 170 -152.54 -116.26 -36.60
CA GLN A 170 -151.90 -117.59 -36.75
C GLN A 170 -152.13 -118.57 -35.57
N MET A 171 -152.78 -118.13 -34.48
CA MET A 171 -153.09 -119.01 -33.34
C MET A 171 -154.37 -119.85 -33.52
N ILE A 172 -155.28 -119.49 -34.42
CA ILE A 172 -156.58 -120.16 -34.53
C ILE A 172 -156.45 -121.48 -35.30
N ASP A 173 -155.80 -121.45 -36.47
CA ASP A 173 -155.73 -122.61 -37.38
C ASP A 173 -154.99 -123.80 -36.76
N ASN A 174 -153.94 -123.55 -35.97
CA ASN A 174 -153.15 -124.58 -35.28
C ASN A 174 -153.95 -125.35 -34.21
N SER A 175 -155.12 -124.87 -33.79
CA SER A 175 -155.87 -125.48 -32.68
C SER A 175 -156.64 -126.76 -33.06
N PHE A 176 -156.82 -127.05 -34.36
CA PHE A 176 -157.76 -128.08 -34.83
C PHE A 176 -157.06 -129.35 -35.38
N THR A 177 -155.76 -129.32 -35.64
CA THR A 177 -155.04 -130.42 -36.31
C THR A 177 -154.67 -131.59 -35.38
N ASP A 178 -154.39 -131.30 -34.12
CA ASP A 178 -153.61 -132.21 -33.27
C ASP A 178 -154.49 -133.24 -32.51
N ALA A 179 -155.79 -132.96 -32.40
CA ALA A 179 -156.73 -133.66 -31.52
C ALA A 179 -157.18 -135.08 -31.98
N SER A 180 -156.41 -135.79 -32.82
CA SER A 180 -156.84 -137.08 -33.39
C SER A 180 -155.72 -138.09 -33.74
N ARG A 181 -154.50 -137.95 -33.20
CA ARG A 181 -153.42 -138.96 -33.39
C ARG A 181 -152.64 -139.37 -32.12
N GLU A 182 -153.15 -139.07 -30.93
CA GLU A 182 -152.45 -139.32 -29.67
C GLU A 182 -153.17 -140.33 -28.75
N HIS A 183 -152.40 -141.24 -28.13
CA HIS A 183 -152.55 -141.76 -26.74
C HIS A 183 -151.75 -143.05 -26.42
N ARG A 184 -151.06 -143.70 -27.39
CA ARG A 184 -150.14 -144.83 -27.08
C ARG A 184 -148.73 -144.77 -27.68
N SER A 185 -148.50 -144.00 -28.74
CA SER A 185 -147.12 -143.66 -29.17
C SER A 185 -146.48 -142.62 -28.22
N VAL A 186 -147.33 -141.70 -27.77
CA VAL A 186 -146.96 -140.40 -27.19
C VAL A 186 -146.30 -140.50 -25.82
N GLU A 187 -146.65 -141.46 -24.97
CA GLU A 187 -145.99 -141.60 -23.65
C GLU A 187 -144.54 -142.10 -23.78
N PHE A 188 -144.30 -143.06 -24.68
CA PHE A 188 -142.95 -143.52 -25.00
C PHE A 188 -142.15 -142.44 -25.71
N GLU A 189 -142.74 -141.73 -26.66
CA GLU A 189 -142.11 -140.58 -27.33
C GLU A 189 -141.83 -139.42 -26.37
N ASN A 190 -142.70 -139.13 -25.41
CA ASN A 190 -142.46 -138.13 -24.37
C ASN A 190 -141.35 -138.55 -23.41
N ARG A 191 -141.25 -139.83 -23.05
CA ARG A 191 -140.13 -140.31 -22.23
C ARG A 191 -138.81 -140.34 -22.99
N ILE A 192 -138.82 -140.70 -24.28
CA ILE A 192 -137.66 -140.64 -25.18
C ILE A 192 -137.23 -139.19 -25.41
N THR A 193 -138.16 -138.26 -25.64
CA THR A 193 -137.83 -136.84 -25.81
C THR A 193 -137.46 -136.16 -24.49
N ALA A 194 -137.93 -136.62 -23.34
CA ALA A 194 -137.44 -136.18 -22.04
C ALA A 194 -135.98 -136.60 -21.82
N TYR A 195 -135.62 -137.87 -22.07
CA TYR A 195 -134.22 -138.31 -22.00
C TYR A 195 -133.33 -137.62 -23.04
N LYS A 196 -133.80 -137.42 -24.28
CA LYS A 196 -133.10 -136.60 -25.27
C LYS A 196 -132.89 -135.17 -24.75
N LYS A 197 -133.93 -134.48 -24.28
CA LYS A 197 -133.83 -133.13 -23.70
C LYS A 197 -132.91 -133.07 -22.48
N GLU A 198 -132.79 -134.14 -21.70
CA GLU A 198 -131.85 -134.19 -20.57
C GLU A 198 -130.41 -134.40 -21.03
N ILE A 199 -130.17 -135.31 -21.99
CA ILE A 199 -128.86 -135.49 -22.64
C ILE A 199 -128.44 -134.20 -23.34
N ASP A 200 -129.33 -133.58 -24.12
CA ASP A 200 -129.13 -132.29 -24.80
C ASP A 200 -128.82 -131.17 -23.79
N LYS A 201 -129.48 -131.15 -22.62
CA LYS A 201 -129.19 -130.18 -21.55
C LYS A 201 -127.83 -130.42 -20.91
N ARG A 202 -127.46 -131.68 -20.65
CA ARG A 202 -126.13 -132.04 -20.10
C ARG A 202 -125.04 -131.65 -21.09
N SER A 203 -125.13 -132.10 -22.35
CA SER A 203 -124.16 -131.74 -23.39
C SER A 203 -124.11 -130.23 -23.67
N ARG A 204 -125.23 -129.50 -23.60
CA ARG A 204 -125.21 -128.02 -23.66
C ARG A 204 -124.50 -127.40 -22.47
N ALA A 205 -124.74 -127.88 -21.25
CA ALA A 205 -124.05 -127.39 -20.05
C ALA A 205 -122.54 -127.72 -20.09
N ASP A 206 -122.18 -128.89 -20.60
CA ASP A 206 -120.79 -129.31 -20.82
C ASP A 206 -120.12 -128.41 -21.88
N PHE A 207 -120.77 -128.16 -23.03
CA PHE A 207 -120.31 -127.21 -24.05
C PHE A 207 -120.24 -125.77 -23.53
N GLU A 208 -121.20 -125.31 -22.73
CA GLU A 208 -121.19 -123.96 -22.13
C GLU A 208 -120.04 -123.83 -21.12
N ALA A 209 -119.79 -124.86 -20.30
CA ALA A 209 -118.66 -124.91 -19.38
C ALA A 209 -117.31 -124.98 -20.13
N GLU A 210 -117.23 -125.72 -21.24
CA GLU A 210 -116.05 -125.77 -22.11
C GLU A 210 -115.81 -124.43 -22.82
N ILE A 211 -116.86 -123.76 -23.30
CA ILE A 211 -116.80 -122.41 -23.88
C ILE A 211 -116.37 -121.38 -22.83
N ILE A 212 -116.84 -121.46 -21.58
CA ILE A 212 -116.41 -120.58 -20.49
C ILE A 212 -114.92 -120.82 -20.19
N ARG A 213 -114.51 -122.08 -19.99
CA ARG A 213 -113.10 -122.43 -19.75
C ARG A 213 -112.20 -121.97 -20.89
N PHE A 214 -112.60 -122.20 -22.15
CA PHE A 214 -111.88 -121.74 -23.32
C PHE A 214 -111.70 -120.22 -23.30
N LYS A 215 -112.79 -119.46 -23.10
CA LYS A 215 -112.75 -118.00 -22.96
C LYS A 215 -111.85 -117.55 -21.81
N GLU A 216 -111.89 -118.20 -20.65
CA GLU A 216 -111.02 -117.89 -19.51
C GLU A 216 -109.55 -118.18 -19.82
N THR A 217 -109.24 -119.29 -20.49
CA THR A 217 -107.87 -119.60 -20.96
C THR A 217 -107.38 -118.64 -22.03
N GLU A 218 -108.25 -118.18 -22.93
CA GLU A 218 -107.88 -117.26 -24.01
C GLU A 218 -107.72 -115.83 -23.48
N ILE A 219 -108.63 -115.36 -22.62
CA ILE A 219 -108.51 -114.07 -21.92
C ILE A 219 -107.28 -114.05 -21.02
N SER A 220 -106.95 -115.15 -20.33
CA SER A 220 -105.72 -115.21 -19.52
C SER A 220 -104.45 -115.29 -20.37
N ARG A 221 -104.46 -115.99 -21.52
CA ARG A 221 -103.36 -115.96 -22.51
C ARG A 221 -103.15 -114.55 -23.06
N ILE A 222 -104.20 -113.91 -23.57
CA ILE A 222 -104.16 -112.53 -24.10
C ILE A 222 -103.62 -111.58 -23.03
N ARG A 223 -104.10 -111.67 -21.77
CA ARG A 223 -103.58 -110.87 -20.66
C ARG A 223 -102.12 -111.18 -20.27
N ILE A 224 -101.60 -112.37 -20.57
CA ILE A 224 -100.16 -112.67 -20.42
C ILE A 224 -99.40 -111.99 -21.56
N GLU A 225 -99.77 -112.26 -22.80
CA GLU A 225 -99.16 -111.70 -24.00
C GLU A 225 -99.16 -110.15 -24.01
N GLU A 226 -100.25 -109.50 -23.62
CA GLU A 226 -100.34 -108.03 -23.54
C GLU A 226 -99.37 -107.47 -22.48
N ARG A 227 -99.26 -108.13 -21.32
CA ARG A 227 -98.29 -107.73 -20.28
C ARG A 227 -96.85 -107.99 -20.71
N GLU A 228 -96.60 -109.02 -21.51
CA GLU A 228 -95.28 -109.31 -22.08
C GLU A 228 -94.92 -108.29 -23.15
N LYS A 229 -95.81 -108.02 -24.11
CA LYS A 229 -95.65 -106.97 -25.14
C LYS A 229 -95.42 -105.58 -24.51
N LEU A 230 -96.15 -105.23 -23.45
CA LEU A 230 -95.94 -103.98 -22.71
C LEU A 230 -94.60 -103.96 -21.94
N ARG A 231 -94.16 -105.08 -21.36
CA ARG A 231 -92.83 -105.19 -20.73
C ARG A 231 -91.71 -105.05 -21.76
N GLU A 232 -91.83 -105.70 -22.91
CA GLU A 232 -90.87 -105.60 -24.01
C GLU A 232 -90.76 -104.16 -24.53
N GLN A 233 -91.88 -103.43 -24.65
CA GLN A 233 -91.91 -102.02 -25.03
C GLN A 233 -91.28 -101.10 -23.96
N LEU A 234 -91.55 -101.35 -22.67
CA LEU A 234 -90.92 -100.63 -21.56
C LEU A 234 -89.41 -100.89 -21.50
N ASP A 235 -88.97 -102.13 -21.69
CA ASP A 235 -87.55 -102.46 -21.73
C ASP A 235 -86.88 -101.95 -23.02
N ALA A 236 -87.57 -101.91 -24.16
CA ALA A 236 -87.06 -101.33 -25.41
C ALA A 236 -86.81 -99.82 -25.25
N THR A 237 -87.83 -99.08 -24.83
CA THR A 237 -87.74 -97.63 -24.58
C THR A 237 -86.74 -97.30 -23.48
N ARG A 238 -86.63 -98.14 -22.44
CA ARG A 238 -85.58 -98.01 -21.42
C ARG A 238 -84.18 -98.20 -22.00
N ARG A 239 -83.92 -99.27 -22.76
CA ARG A 239 -82.61 -99.51 -23.40
C ARG A 239 -82.26 -98.41 -24.40
N GLU A 240 -83.24 -97.86 -25.12
CA GLU A 240 -83.04 -96.70 -26.00
C GLU A 240 -82.67 -95.45 -25.20
N LEU A 241 -83.41 -95.15 -24.13
CA LEU A 241 -83.11 -94.03 -23.24
C LEU A 241 -81.70 -94.13 -22.66
N GLU A 242 -81.34 -95.30 -22.11
CA GLU A 242 -80.00 -95.61 -21.57
C GLU A 242 -78.91 -95.43 -22.64
N ARG A 243 -79.11 -95.91 -23.88
CA ARG A 243 -78.18 -95.66 -25.01
C ARG A 243 -78.06 -94.17 -25.34
N THR A 244 -79.16 -93.41 -25.40
CA THR A 244 -79.08 -91.97 -25.70
C THR A 244 -78.37 -91.19 -24.59
N TYR A 245 -78.51 -91.60 -23.32
CA TYR A 245 -77.74 -91.01 -22.22
C TYR A 245 -76.26 -91.40 -22.30
N HIS A 246 -75.92 -92.65 -22.63
CA HIS A 246 -74.53 -93.09 -22.82
C HIS A 246 -73.83 -92.26 -23.90
N VAL A 247 -74.43 -92.16 -25.09
CA VAL A 247 -73.86 -91.39 -26.22
C VAL A 247 -73.76 -89.89 -25.89
N LYS A 248 -74.73 -89.31 -25.15
CA LYS A 248 -74.64 -87.92 -24.68
C LYS A 248 -73.52 -87.73 -23.65
N ALA A 249 -73.36 -88.65 -22.72
CA ALA A 249 -72.30 -88.60 -21.71
C ALA A 249 -70.91 -88.73 -22.35
N GLU A 250 -70.73 -89.66 -23.29
CA GLU A 250 -69.49 -89.79 -24.07
C GLU A 250 -69.21 -88.53 -24.91
N ALA A 251 -70.20 -87.98 -25.60
CA ALA A 251 -70.03 -86.76 -26.39
C ALA A 251 -69.63 -85.54 -25.52
N LEU A 252 -70.20 -85.41 -24.32
CA LEU A 252 -69.80 -84.39 -23.34
C LEU A 252 -68.38 -84.63 -22.82
N LEU A 253 -68.03 -85.87 -22.48
CA LEU A 253 -66.73 -86.25 -21.92
C LEU A 253 -65.60 -86.11 -22.95
N GLN A 254 -65.84 -86.40 -24.24
CA GLN A 254 -64.88 -86.12 -25.31
C GLN A 254 -64.78 -84.60 -25.58
N ARG A 255 -65.88 -83.84 -25.51
CA ARG A 255 -65.85 -82.37 -25.60
C ARG A 255 -65.04 -81.74 -24.46
N GLU A 256 -65.17 -82.29 -23.25
CA GLU A 256 -64.39 -81.90 -22.07
C GLU A 256 -62.90 -82.22 -22.26
N ARG A 257 -62.55 -83.46 -22.63
CA ARG A 257 -61.17 -83.85 -22.97
C ARG A 257 -60.55 -82.91 -23.98
N HIS A 258 -61.21 -82.68 -25.12
CA HIS A 258 -60.70 -81.75 -26.14
C HIS A 258 -60.61 -80.30 -25.66
N ALA A 259 -61.43 -79.87 -24.70
CA ALA A 259 -61.28 -78.55 -24.08
C ALA A 259 -60.04 -78.49 -23.17
N VAL A 260 -59.84 -79.51 -22.33
CA VAL A 260 -58.66 -79.64 -21.45
C VAL A 260 -57.37 -79.75 -22.28
N GLU A 261 -57.36 -80.57 -23.33
CA GLU A 261 -56.23 -80.73 -24.27
C GLU A 261 -55.84 -79.39 -24.92
N ARG A 262 -56.80 -78.60 -25.41
CA ARG A 262 -56.52 -77.26 -25.97
C ARG A 262 -55.97 -76.30 -24.92
N VAL A 263 -56.50 -76.32 -23.69
CA VAL A 263 -56.00 -75.46 -22.60
C VAL A 263 -54.57 -75.85 -22.21
N GLN A 264 -54.28 -77.15 -22.08
CA GLN A 264 -52.92 -77.65 -21.78
C GLN A 264 -51.93 -77.34 -22.90
N GLN A 265 -52.34 -77.48 -24.17
CA GLN A 265 -51.50 -77.09 -25.32
C GLN A 265 -51.22 -75.58 -25.30
N GLN A 266 -52.24 -74.75 -25.06
CA GLN A 266 -52.08 -73.30 -24.99
C GLN A 266 -51.20 -72.85 -23.82
N GLN A 267 -51.33 -73.49 -22.65
CA GLN A 267 -50.45 -73.30 -21.49
C GLN A 267 -49.01 -73.68 -21.84
N SER A 268 -48.79 -74.86 -22.42
CA SER A 268 -47.46 -75.32 -22.84
C SER A 268 -46.79 -74.39 -23.88
N ILE A 269 -47.58 -73.74 -24.74
CA ILE A 269 -47.08 -72.71 -25.67
C ILE A 269 -46.70 -71.45 -24.90
N GLN A 270 -47.59 -70.93 -24.04
CA GLN A 270 -47.34 -69.72 -23.24
C GLN A 270 -46.15 -69.88 -22.29
N GLU A 271 -45.97 -71.05 -21.67
CA GLU A 271 -44.81 -71.35 -20.82
C GLU A 271 -43.50 -71.33 -21.63
N ARG A 272 -43.50 -71.87 -22.87
CA ARG A 272 -42.34 -71.81 -23.77
C ARG A 272 -42.05 -70.41 -24.27
N GLU A 273 -43.08 -69.62 -24.58
CA GLU A 273 -42.94 -68.22 -24.98
C GLU A 273 -42.38 -67.36 -23.84
N VAL A 274 -42.95 -67.48 -22.63
CA VAL A 274 -42.47 -66.76 -21.43
C VAL A 274 -41.06 -67.20 -21.05
N TYR A 275 -40.72 -68.49 -21.17
CA TYR A 275 -39.36 -68.97 -20.95
C TYR A 275 -38.37 -68.40 -21.99
N SER A 276 -38.74 -68.40 -23.27
CA SER A 276 -37.92 -67.85 -24.35
C SER A 276 -37.71 -66.34 -24.21
N GLN A 277 -38.76 -65.58 -23.90
CA GLN A 277 -38.69 -64.14 -23.60
C GLN A 277 -37.79 -63.88 -22.38
N ARG A 278 -37.95 -64.67 -21.31
CA ARG A 278 -37.10 -64.57 -20.12
C ARG A 278 -35.62 -64.83 -20.44
N GLN A 279 -35.32 -65.80 -21.31
CA GLN A 279 -33.94 -66.07 -21.71
C GLN A 279 -33.37 -64.92 -22.57
N SER A 280 -34.12 -64.42 -23.56
CA SER A 280 -33.71 -63.23 -24.34
C SER A 280 -33.39 -62.04 -23.43
N LEU A 281 -34.25 -61.76 -22.45
CA LEU A 281 -34.03 -60.68 -21.49
C LEU A 281 -32.80 -60.91 -20.60
N LEU A 282 -32.47 -62.16 -20.24
CA LEU A 282 -31.25 -62.47 -19.51
C LEU A 282 -30.00 -62.27 -20.39
N ASP A 283 -30.04 -62.72 -21.64
CA ASP A 283 -28.96 -62.56 -22.61
C ASP A 283 -28.72 -61.07 -22.95
N GLU A 284 -29.79 -60.28 -23.06
CA GLU A 284 -29.77 -58.83 -23.20
C GLU A 284 -29.17 -58.13 -21.96
N ILE A 285 -29.58 -58.53 -20.75
CA ILE A 285 -29.02 -58.02 -19.49
C ILE A 285 -27.51 -58.35 -19.41
N GLU A 286 -27.09 -59.53 -19.82
CA GLU A 286 -25.67 -59.88 -19.92
C GLU A 286 -24.94 -59.05 -20.97
N ALA A 287 -25.52 -58.85 -22.15
CA ALA A 287 -24.93 -58.01 -23.19
C ALA A 287 -24.78 -56.55 -22.74
N VAL A 288 -25.77 -56.01 -22.01
CA VAL A 288 -25.70 -54.67 -21.39
C VAL A 288 -24.62 -54.64 -20.32
N ARG A 289 -24.53 -55.62 -19.41
CA ARG A 289 -23.46 -55.70 -18.40
C ARG A 289 -22.06 -55.78 -19.02
N LYS A 290 -21.90 -56.56 -20.09
CA LYS A 290 -20.63 -56.68 -20.85
C LYS A 290 -20.24 -55.35 -21.50
N LYS A 291 -21.21 -54.63 -22.11
CA LYS A 291 -21.03 -53.28 -22.65
C LYS A 291 -20.72 -52.25 -21.57
N GLU A 292 -21.40 -52.28 -20.43
CA GLU A 292 -21.17 -51.37 -19.31
C GLU A 292 -19.77 -51.56 -18.71
N ALA A 293 -19.35 -52.82 -18.50
CA ALA A 293 -18.00 -53.13 -18.04
C ALA A 293 -16.92 -52.69 -19.05
N GLN A 294 -17.21 -52.72 -20.34
CA GLN A 294 -16.34 -52.16 -21.39
C GLN A 294 -16.25 -50.64 -21.28
N VAL A 295 -17.39 -49.93 -21.30
CA VAL A 295 -17.44 -48.46 -21.18
C VAL A 295 -16.80 -47.95 -19.89
N ARG A 296 -16.95 -48.67 -18.76
CA ARG A 296 -16.26 -48.35 -17.50
C ARG A 296 -14.73 -48.43 -17.66
N ARG A 297 -14.21 -49.51 -18.26
CA ARG A 297 -12.77 -49.68 -18.52
C ARG A 297 -12.23 -48.63 -19.49
N ASP A 298 -12.95 -48.35 -20.57
CA ASP A 298 -12.55 -47.34 -21.56
C ASP A 298 -12.56 -45.93 -20.95
N ALA A 299 -13.55 -45.60 -20.12
CA ALA A 299 -13.58 -44.34 -19.38
C ALA A 299 -12.48 -44.25 -18.29
N GLU A 300 -11.99 -45.35 -17.74
CA GLU A 300 -10.79 -45.33 -16.88
C GLU A 300 -9.51 -45.10 -17.70
N LEU A 301 -9.39 -45.73 -18.87
CA LEU A 301 -8.26 -45.52 -19.78
C LEU A 301 -8.20 -44.06 -20.25
N MET A 302 -9.31 -43.49 -20.72
CA MET A 302 -9.38 -42.07 -21.10
C MET A 302 -8.99 -41.13 -19.96
N ARG A 303 -9.39 -41.41 -18.71
CA ARG A 303 -8.96 -40.61 -17.54
C ARG A 303 -7.45 -40.74 -17.28
N ARG A 304 -6.86 -41.93 -17.41
CA ARG A 304 -5.41 -42.14 -17.28
C ARG A 304 -4.64 -41.40 -18.38
N GLU A 305 -5.12 -41.47 -19.62
CA GLU A 305 -4.56 -40.72 -20.75
C GLU A 305 -4.67 -39.20 -20.57
N GLN A 306 -5.81 -38.69 -20.07
CA GLN A 306 -6.00 -37.28 -19.73
C GLN A 306 -5.02 -36.81 -18.65
N MET A 307 -4.86 -37.56 -17.55
CA MET A 307 -3.87 -37.22 -16.50
C MET A 307 -2.45 -37.16 -17.07
N ILE A 308 -2.05 -38.14 -17.89
CA ILE A 308 -0.71 -38.17 -18.53
C ILE A 308 -0.54 -36.99 -19.52
N GLN A 309 -1.59 -36.59 -20.23
CA GLN A 309 -1.55 -35.41 -21.10
C GLN A 309 -1.47 -34.11 -20.29
N GLU A 310 -2.22 -33.98 -19.20
CA GLU A 310 -2.12 -32.85 -18.28
C GLU A 310 -0.73 -32.71 -17.66
N GLU A 311 -0.11 -33.81 -17.21
CA GLU A 311 1.26 -33.81 -16.67
C GLU A 311 2.29 -33.39 -17.73
N ARG A 312 2.13 -33.85 -18.98
CA ARG A 312 2.95 -33.42 -20.12
C ARG A 312 2.77 -31.94 -20.46
N MET A 313 1.56 -31.39 -20.29
CA MET A 313 1.29 -29.97 -20.48
C MET A 313 1.87 -29.14 -19.33
N LYS A 314 1.62 -29.51 -18.08
CA LYS A 314 2.18 -28.84 -16.87
C LYS A 314 3.71 -28.80 -16.91
N THR A 315 4.36 -29.91 -17.22
CA THR A 315 5.85 -29.94 -17.36
C THR A 315 6.36 -29.11 -18.53
N ARG A 316 5.62 -29.03 -19.64
CA ARG A 316 5.93 -28.11 -20.76
C ARG A 316 5.76 -26.65 -20.37
N GLU A 317 4.68 -26.31 -19.66
CA GLU A 317 4.35 -24.97 -19.16
C GLU A 317 5.37 -24.49 -18.13
N GLU A 318 5.82 -25.35 -17.22
CA GLU A 318 6.95 -25.08 -16.33
C GLU A 318 8.24 -24.78 -17.10
N LEU A 319 8.54 -25.55 -18.15
CA LEU A 319 9.74 -25.35 -18.97
C LEU A 319 9.66 -24.06 -19.80
N THR A 320 8.48 -23.64 -20.27
CA THR A 320 8.31 -22.33 -20.91
C THR A 320 8.36 -21.20 -19.89
N SER A 321 7.72 -21.33 -18.73
CA SER A 321 7.76 -20.33 -17.65
C SER A 321 9.19 -20.07 -17.16
N LYS A 322 9.97 -21.14 -16.91
CA LYS A 322 11.40 -21.03 -16.53
C LYS A 322 12.25 -20.39 -17.65
N ARG A 323 11.88 -20.54 -18.93
CA ARG A 323 12.54 -19.84 -20.05
C ARG A 323 12.13 -18.37 -20.12
N GLU A 324 10.86 -18.05 -19.94
CA GLU A 324 10.36 -16.67 -19.90
C GLU A 324 10.95 -15.89 -18.72
N GLU A 325 11.00 -16.46 -17.52
CA GLU A 325 11.68 -15.85 -16.39
C GLU A 325 13.14 -15.53 -16.71
N ASN A 326 13.86 -16.45 -17.35
CA ASN A 326 15.27 -16.27 -17.67
C ASN A 326 15.47 -15.29 -18.85
N ALA A 327 14.49 -15.14 -19.74
CA ALA A 327 14.46 -14.06 -20.73
C ALA A 327 14.22 -12.70 -20.05
N ARG A 328 13.20 -12.58 -19.20
CA ARG A 328 12.88 -11.35 -18.45
C ARG A 328 14.03 -10.90 -17.53
N LYS A 329 14.74 -11.84 -16.88
CA LYS A 329 15.96 -11.55 -16.10
C LYS A 329 17.04 -10.91 -16.99
N LYS A 330 17.30 -11.49 -18.17
CA LYS A 330 18.25 -10.93 -19.16
C LYS A 330 17.80 -9.60 -19.75
N GLU A 331 16.51 -9.40 -19.99
CA GLU A 331 15.96 -8.11 -20.44
C GLU A 331 16.20 -7.03 -19.38
N ILE A 332 15.99 -7.35 -18.09
CA ILE A 332 16.27 -6.46 -16.96
C ILE A 332 17.77 -6.20 -16.79
N GLU A 333 18.62 -7.21 -16.99
CA GLU A 333 20.09 -7.09 -16.95
C GLU A 333 20.58 -6.16 -18.08
N LEU A 334 20.20 -6.42 -19.33
CA LEU A 334 20.55 -5.60 -20.50
C LEU A 334 19.99 -4.17 -20.39
N ALA A 335 18.78 -3.99 -19.85
CA ALA A 335 18.21 -2.67 -19.61
C ALA A 335 18.99 -1.87 -18.55
N LYS A 336 19.50 -2.53 -17.50
CA LYS A 336 20.41 -1.92 -16.51
C LYS A 336 21.77 -1.59 -17.13
N GLU A 337 22.37 -2.52 -17.86
CA GLU A 337 23.66 -2.28 -18.53
C GLU A 337 23.57 -1.11 -19.51
N LEU A 338 22.49 -1.03 -20.30
CA LEU A 338 22.22 0.11 -21.18
C LEU A 338 22.00 1.41 -20.41
N HIS A 339 21.27 1.39 -19.29
CA HIS A 339 21.07 2.56 -18.43
C HIS A 339 22.38 3.06 -17.82
N ASP A 340 23.24 2.15 -17.35
CA ASP A 340 24.55 2.44 -16.80
C ASP A 340 25.51 2.98 -17.87
N GLN A 341 25.52 2.40 -19.07
CA GLN A 341 26.30 2.90 -20.21
C GLN A 341 25.83 4.29 -20.63
N MET A 342 24.52 4.53 -20.75
CA MET A 342 23.95 5.84 -21.06
C MET A 342 24.25 6.87 -19.97
N SER A 343 24.29 6.47 -18.70
CA SER A 343 24.62 7.36 -17.58
C SER A 343 26.11 7.68 -17.51
N LYS A 344 26.99 6.70 -17.76
CA LYS A 344 28.43 6.90 -17.92
C LYS A 344 28.74 7.85 -19.08
N PHE A 345 28.10 7.64 -20.24
CA PHE A 345 28.27 8.51 -21.40
C PHE A 345 27.80 9.95 -21.13
N LYS A 346 26.67 10.14 -20.43
CA LYS A 346 26.23 11.49 -19.99
C LYS A 346 27.27 12.15 -19.09
N LEU A 347 27.72 11.47 -18.03
CA LEU A 347 28.74 11.99 -17.11
C LEU A 347 30.07 12.29 -17.81
N GLU A 348 30.48 11.46 -18.78
CA GLU A 348 31.67 11.68 -19.60
C GLU A 348 31.52 12.91 -20.51
N GLN A 349 30.36 13.11 -21.14
CA GLN A 349 30.10 14.32 -21.92
C GLN A 349 30.03 15.56 -21.03
N GLU A 350 29.36 15.49 -19.88
CA GLU A 350 29.31 16.58 -18.89
C GLU A 350 30.71 16.95 -18.38
N ALA A 351 31.56 15.95 -18.06
CA ALA A 351 32.95 16.17 -17.69
C ALA A 351 33.76 16.82 -18.83
N ASN A 352 33.59 16.35 -20.07
CA ASN A 352 34.24 16.94 -21.25
C ASN A 352 33.79 18.39 -21.51
N TYR A 353 32.49 18.71 -21.33
CA TYR A 353 31.99 20.08 -21.41
C TYR A 353 32.54 20.96 -20.28
N MET A 354 32.56 20.46 -19.04
CA MET A 354 33.14 21.18 -17.90
C MET A 354 34.65 21.42 -18.05
N GLN A 355 35.40 20.48 -18.63
CA GLN A 355 36.82 20.67 -18.93
C GLN A 355 37.00 21.70 -20.06
N ARG A 356 36.21 21.62 -21.14
CA ARG A 356 36.24 22.63 -22.22
C ARG A 356 35.86 24.04 -21.72
N SER A 357 34.92 24.15 -20.79
CA SER A 357 34.56 25.44 -20.15
C SER A 357 35.77 26.01 -19.40
N LYS A 358 36.38 25.23 -18.50
CA LYS A 358 37.58 25.65 -17.74
C LYS A 358 38.76 26.02 -18.64
N ASP A 359 38.98 25.26 -19.71
CA ASP A 359 39.98 25.55 -20.74
C ASP A 359 39.71 26.90 -21.45
N LEU A 360 38.45 27.22 -21.73
CA LEU A 360 38.04 28.49 -22.32
C LEU A 360 38.15 29.64 -21.31
N GLU A 361 37.65 29.46 -20.09
CA GLU A 361 37.77 30.42 -18.98
C GLU A 361 39.24 30.79 -18.70
N PHE A 362 40.15 29.81 -18.71
CA PHE A 362 41.58 30.05 -18.54
C PHE A 362 42.21 30.79 -19.74
N ARG A 363 41.81 30.43 -20.98
CA ARG A 363 42.25 31.16 -22.18
C ARG A 363 41.73 32.59 -22.20
N GLU A 364 40.48 32.82 -21.83
CA GLU A 364 39.90 34.15 -21.69
C GLU A 364 40.61 34.97 -20.62
N LEU A 365 40.87 34.39 -19.43
CA LEU A 365 41.59 35.08 -18.37
C LEU A 365 42.99 35.49 -18.86
N LYS A 366 43.72 34.57 -19.51
CA LYS A 366 45.02 34.89 -20.11
C LYS A 366 44.91 35.99 -21.17
N VAL A 367 43.93 35.93 -22.07
CA VAL A 367 43.70 36.97 -23.09
C VAL A 367 43.38 38.32 -22.44
N ARG A 368 42.60 38.35 -21.34
CA ARG A 368 42.32 39.58 -20.58
C ARG A 368 43.57 40.13 -19.87
N ASP A 369 44.47 39.27 -19.38
CA ASP A 369 45.75 39.71 -18.79
C ASP A 369 46.77 40.15 -19.83
N ASP A 370 46.83 39.49 -20.99
CA ASP A 370 47.67 39.93 -22.12
C ASP A 370 47.10 41.22 -22.76
N GLN A 371 45.78 41.43 -22.76
CA GLN A 371 45.15 42.72 -23.09
C GLN A 371 45.55 43.82 -22.10
N ARG A 372 45.47 43.58 -20.78
CA ARG A 372 45.91 44.54 -19.75
C ARG A 372 47.36 44.96 -19.93
N ARG A 373 48.25 44.00 -20.20
CA ARG A 373 49.67 44.24 -20.51
C ARG A 373 49.84 45.13 -21.74
N LEU A 374 49.12 44.85 -22.82
CA LEU A 374 49.13 45.70 -24.02
C LEU A 374 48.57 47.10 -23.72
N ASP A 375 47.55 47.24 -22.87
CA ASP A 375 47.03 48.55 -22.44
C ASP A 375 48.01 49.30 -21.53
N ASP A 376 48.82 48.62 -20.71
CA ASP A 376 49.92 49.20 -19.92
C ASP A 376 51.07 49.64 -20.85
N GLU A 377 51.53 48.76 -21.75
CA GLU A 377 52.56 49.06 -22.77
C GLU A 377 52.15 50.22 -23.68
N LEU A 378 50.89 50.29 -24.10
CA LEU A 378 50.36 51.40 -24.90
C LEU A 378 50.32 52.71 -24.11
N ARG A 379 50.09 52.67 -22.78
CA ARG A 379 50.19 53.85 -21.90
C ARG A 379 51.63 54.30 -21.74
N ASP A 380 52.58 53.38 -21.55
CA ASP A 380 53.99 53.72 -21.46
C ASP A 380 54.55 54.26 -22.78
N ILE A 381 54.17 53.66 -23.92
CA ILE A 381 54.48 54.19 -25.26
C ILE A 381 53.85 55.59 -25.45
N TYR A 382 52.63 55.83 -24.96
CA TYR A 382 52.02 57.16 -24.99
C TYR A 382 52.78 58.17 -24.14
N ASN A 383 53.18 57.79 -22.92
CA ASN A 383 53.96 58.60 -21.99
C ASN A 383 55.33 58.97 -22.59
N VAL A 384 56.10 57.99 -23.07
CA VAL A 384 57.39 58.22 -23.76
C VAL A 384 57.20 59.07 -25.02
N LYS A 385 56.10 58.89 -25.76
CA LYS A 385 55.75 59.76 -26.91
C LYS A 385 55.34 61.17 -26.49
N GLN A 386 54.86 61.39 -25.27
CA GLN A 386 54.64 62.73 -24.72
C GLN A 386 55.96 63.35 -24.26
N GLU A 387 56.76 62.64 -23.45
CA GLU A 387 58.08 63.10 -23.03
C GLU A 387 58.96 63.46 -24.23
N LEU A 388 58.97 62.64 -25.29
CA LEU A 388 59.72 62.93 -26.52
C LEU A 388 59.21 64.20 -27.22
N ARG A 389 57.91 64.50 -27.19
CA ARG A 389 57.35 65.77 -27.69
C ARG A 389 57.77 66.96 -26.84
N GLU A 390 57.87 66.79 -25.51
CA GLU A 390 58.35 67.82 -24.58
C GLU A 390 59.87 68.05 -24.68
N LYS A 391 60.67 66.99 -24.87
CA LYS A 391 62.10 67.12 -25.16
C LYS A 391 62.32 67.77 -26.53
N ALA A 392 61.56 67.37 -27.55
CA ALA A 392 61.65 67.98 -28.89
C ALA A 392 61.28 69.48 -28.86
N SER A 393 60.21 69.88 -28.16
CA SER A 393 59.86 71.29 -28.03
C SER A 393 60.92 72.08 -27.23
N ARG A 394 61.53 71.49 -26.19
CA ARG A 394 62.66 72.12 -25.48
C ARG A 394 63.93 72.21 -26.34
N VAL A 395 64.18 71.24 -27.23
CA VAL A 395 65.27 71.32 -28.23
C VAL A 395 65.01 72.47 -29.19
N CYS A 396 63.82 72.60 -29.77
CA CYS A 396 63.49 73.72 -30.65
C CYS A 396 63.60 75.10 -29.95
N GLN A 397 63.27 75.18 -28.66
CA GLN A 397 63.52 76.38 -27.84
C GLN A 397 65.02 76.65 -27.68
N LEU A 398 65.82 75.64 -27.30
CA LEU A 398 67.27 75.76 -27.15
C LEU A 398 67.98 76.10 -28.47
N GLU A 399 67.48 75.61 -29.61
CA GLU A 399 67.97 75.99 -30.93
C GLU A 399 67.66 77.45 -31.28
N ALA A 400 66.48 77.95 -30.89
CA ALA A 400 66.15 79.37 -31.03
C ALA A 400 66.97 80.26 -30.08
N GLU A 401 67.13 79.86 -28.82
CA GLU A 401 68.03 80.50 -27.83
C GLU A 401 69.48 80.56 -28.36
N LEU A 402 70.00 79.45 -28.89
CA LEU A 402 71.34 79.36 -29.48
C LEU A 402 71.47 80.22 -30.74
N ASN A 403 70.48 80.22 -31.64
CA ASN A 403 70.54 81.01 -32.86
C ASN A 403 70.42 82.52 -32.60
N SER A 404 69.62 82.94 -31.61
CA SER A 404 69.61 84.34 -31.15
C SER A 404 70.93 84.72 -30.47
N SER A 405 71.53 83.81 -29.69
CA SER A 405 72.85 84.03 -29.07
C SER A 405 73.97 84.16 -30.12
N ARG A 406 73.92 83.36 -31.20
CA ARG A 406 74.81 83.48 -32.37
C ARG A 406 74.64 84.83 -33.07
N GLN A 407 73.40 85.30 -33.26
CA GLN A 407 73.14 86.63 -33.82
C GLN A 407 73.70 87.74 -32.93
N GLN A 408 73.57 87.62 -31.59
CA GLN A 408 74.18 88.56 -30.65
C GLN A 408 75.72 88.55 -30.74
N LEU A 409 76.36 87.37 -30.83
CA LEU A 409 77.80 87.25 -31.01
C LEU A 409 78.28 87.97 -32.29
N ILE A 410 77.61 87.77 -33.43
CA ILE A 410 77.93 88.47 -34.69
C ILE A 410 77.81 90.00 -34.56
N VAL A 411 76.90 90.50 -33.70
CA VAL A 411 76.79 91.93 -33.39
C VAL A 411 77.92 92.41 -32.47
N PHE A 412 78.35 91.58 -31.51
CA PHE A 412 79.49 91.88 -30.65
C PHE A 412 80.84 91.84 -31.39
N GLU A 413 81.04 90.90 -32.32
CA GLU A 413 82.24 90.82 -33.16
C GLU A 413 82.42 92.10 -33.98
N LYS A 414 81.39 92.54 -34.70
CA LYS A 414 81.39 93.81 -35.44
C LYS A 414 81.65 95.04 -34.57
N LYS A 415 81.21 95.01 -33.30
CA LYS A 415 81.50 96.07 -32.32
C LYS A 415 82.98 96.03 -31.87
N SER A 416 83.56 94.84 -31.75
CA SER A 416 84.98 94.63 -31.43
C SER A 416 85.90 95.12 -32.55
N GLU A 417 85.59 94.79 -33.80
CA GLU A 417 86.31 95.27 -34.99
C GLU A 417 86.36 96.81 -35.02
N LEU A 418 85.19 97.46 -34.85
CA LEU A 418 85.06 98.92 -34.78
C LEU A 418 85.88 99.57 -33.63
N GLN A 419 86.16 98.82 -32.56
CA GLN A 419 87.01 99.28 -31.46
C GLN A 419 88.50 99.04 -31.75
N ALA A 420 88.85 97.95 -32.44
CA ALA A 420 90.22 97.66 -32.84
C ALA A 420 90.76 98.66 -33.87
N ASP A 421 89.92 99.12 -34.81
CA ASP A 421 90.33 100.12 -35.81
C ASP A 421 90.65 101.48 -35.17
N LYS A 422 89.85 101.92 -34.19
CA LYS A 422 90.13 103.17 -33.45
C LYS A 422 91.46 103.15 -32.67
N ILE A 423 91.98 101.97 -32.34
CA ILE A 423 93.30 101.82 -31.69
C ILE A 423 94.43 101.88 -32.73
N ARG A 424 94.18 101.50 -33.99
CA ARG A 424 95.17 101.56 -35.08
C ARG A 424 95.45 102.98 -35.58
N GLU A 425 94.53 103.93 -35.39
CA GLU A 425 94.67 105.32 -35.85
C GLU A 425 95.55 106.20 -34.94
N MET A 426 96.00 105.71 -33.77
CA MET A 426 96.89 106.44 -32.85
C MET A 426 98.39 106.25 -33.20
N VAL A 427 99.02 107.30 -33.72
CA VAL A 427 100.37 107.28 -34.29
C VAL A 427 101.49 106.97 -33.27
N ASP A 428 101.31 107.34 -32.01
CA ASP A 428 102.39 107.29 -30.99
C ASP A 428 102.75 105.87 -30.48
N TYR A 429 102.04 104.83 -30.91
CA TYR A 429 102.26 103.47 -30.40
C TYR A 429 103.56 102.80 -30.90
N GLU A 430 104.03 103.16 -32.11
CA GLU A 430 105.23 102.55 -32.72
C GLU A 430 106.56 103.10 -32.19
N THR A 431 106.57 104.27 -31.53
CA THR A 431 107.79 104.89 -30.98
C THR A 431 108.15 104.32 -29.60
N LEU A 432 107.21 104.37 -28.64
CA LEU A 432 107.34 103.81 -27.29
C LEU A 432 107.81 102.35 -27.27
N LYS A 433 107.37 101.56 -28.27
CA LYS A 433 107.73 100.15 -28.44
C LYS A 433 109.22 99.92 -28.71
N LYS A 434 109.93 100.89 -29.31
CA LYS A 434 111.36 100.79 -29.65
C LYS A 434 112.26 101.19 -28.47
N GLU A 435 111.90 102.24 -27.75
CA GLU A 435 112.64 102.69 -26.54
C GLU A 435 112.58 101.63 -25.42
N ASN A 436 111.42 101.00 -25.24
CA ASN A 436 111.21 99.96 -24.23
C ASN A 436 112.06 98.69 -24.48
N PHE A 437 112.51 98.45 -25.72
CA PHE A 437 113.40 97.33 -26.06
C PHE A 437 114.86 97.61 -25.65
N LEU A 438 115.36 98.83 -25.89
CA LEU A 438 116.73 99.21 -25.51
C LEU A 438 116.93 99.19 -23.99
N LEU A 439 116.02 99.84 -23.24
CA LEU A 439 116.07 99.89 -21.77
C LEU A 439 116.04 98.50 -21.10
N LYS A 440 115.45 97.49 -21.74
CA LYS A 440 115.45 96.11 -21.23
C LYS A 440 116.82 95.44 -21.34
N LYS A 441 117.57 95.70 -22.40
CA LYS A 441 118.88 95.07 -22.64
C LYS A 441 119.93 95.56 -21.65
N ASP A 442 119.95 96.86 -21.35
CA ASP A 442 120.91 97.43 -20.41
C ASP A 442 120.64 96.98 -18.96
N LEU A 443 119.36 96.80 -18.59
CA LEU A 443 118.94 96.21 -17.31
C LEU A 443 119.32 94.72 -17.14
N GLU A 444 119.62 94.01 -18.22
CA GLU A 444 119.99 92.60 -18.18
C GLU A 444 121.49 92.45 -17.88
N VAL A 445 122.34 93.21 -18.58
CA VAL A 445 123.81 93.24 -18.37
C VAL A 445 124.19 93.64 -16.93
N ILE A 446 123.47 94.59 -16.33
CA ILE A 446 123.74 95.06 -14.96
C ILE A 446 123.41 93.98 -13.91
N LYS A 447 122.43 93.10 -14.17
CA LYS A 447 122.06 92.02 -13.24
C LYS A 447 123.10 90.92 -13.17
N ASP A 448 123.68 90.51 -14.29
CA ASP A 448 124.69 89.44 -14.33
C ASP A 448 125.98 89.85 -13.59
N GLN A 449 126.41 91.11 -13.73
CA GLN A 449 127.55 91.66 -12.98
C GLN A 449 127.33 91.62 -11.47
N TYR A 450 126.12 91.99 -11.00
CA TYR A 450 125.75 91.89 -9.59
C TYR A 450 125.70 90.42 -9.10
N ALA A 451 125.21 89.50 -9.94
CA ALA A 451 125.10 88.09 -9.62
C ALA A 451 126.45 87.36 -9.50
N GLN A 452 127.53 87.85 -10.14
CA GLN A 452 128.88 87.32 -9.96
C GLN A 452 129.51 87.81 -8.65
N ALA A 453 129.52 89.12 -8.39
CA ALA A 453 130.08 89.68 -7.14
C ALA A 453 129.42 89.10 -5.87
N SER A 454 128.11 88.83 -5.93
CA SER A 454 127.37 88.20 -4.82
C SER A 454 127.84 86.77 -4.50
N LYS A 455 128.28 85.99 -5.51
CA LYS A 455 128.74 84.60 -5.33
C LYS A 455 130.11 84.52 -4.67
N GLU A 456 131.03 85.41 -5.02
CA GLU A 456 132.38 85.43 -4.46
C GLU A 456 132.35 85.74 -2.95
N ALA A 457 131.55 86.72 -2.54
CA ALA A 457 131.31 87.04 -1.12
C ALA A 457 130.71 85.85 -0.33
N MET A 458 129.95 84.96 -0.98
CA MET A 458 129.38 83.77 -0.34
C MET A 458 130.43 82.67 -0.07
N VAL A 459 131.48 82.57 -0.88
CA VAL A 459 132.55 81.58 -0.71
C VAL A 459 133.43 81.93 0.49
N GLU A 460 133.82 83.20 0.62
CA GLU A 460 134.71 83.63 1.70
C GLU A 460 134.02 83.56 3.07
N ARG A 461 132.71 83.82 3.12
CA ARG A 461 131.89 83.66 4.33
C ARG A 461 131.86 82.21 4.82
N LYS A 462 131.77 81.22 3.91
CA LYS A 462 131.77 79.79 4.27
C LYS A 462 133.11 79.30 4.85
N LYS A 463 134.25 79.82 4.35
CA LYS A 463 135.58 79.51 4.93
C LYS A 463 135.69 79.96 6.39
N GLN A 464 135.12 81.13 6.71
CA GLN A 464 135.10 81.65 8.07
C GLN A 464 134.20 80.82 8.99
N GLU A 465 133.03 80.36 8.52
CA GLU A 465 132.15 79.46 9.29
C GLU A 465 132.82 78.10 9.63
N SER A 466 133.63 77.52 8.74
CA SER A 466 134.34 76.26 9.04
C SER A 466 135.34 76.40 10.20
N LEU A 467 136.11 77.49 10.23
CA LEU A 467 137.11 77.73 11.28
C LEU A 467 136.49 77.92 12.67
N TYR A 468 135.29 78.52 12.75
CA TYR A 468 134.58 78.65 14.02
C TYR A 468 134.02 77.31 14.54
N ARG A 469 133.65 76.37 13.66
CA ARG A 469 133.13 75.05 14.08
C ARG A 469 134.22 74.11 14.63
N GLU A 470 135.39 74.11 13.99
CA GLU A 470 136.53 73.27 14.44
C GLU A 470 137.02 73.66 15.85
N MET A 471 136.89 74.95 16.20
CA MET A 471 137.22 75.46 17.53
C MET A 471 136.15 75.18 18.59
N THR A 472 134.88 74.93 18.22
CA THR A 472 133.81 74.62 19.19
C THR A 472 133.66 73.13 19.48
N GLU A 473 133.68 72.23 18.47
CA GLU A 473 133.58 70.78 18.73
C GLU A 473 134.72 70.25 19.63
N ARG A 474 135.86 70.94 19.65
CA ARG A 474 137.02 70.58 20.49
C ARG A 474 136.82 70.89 21.98
N ALA A 475 135.79 71.66 22.34
CA ALA A 475 135.37 71.94 23.71
C ALA A 475 134.22 71.04 24.20
N GLU A 476 133.52 70.33 23.31
CA GLU A 476 132.26 69.62 23.60
C GLU A 476 132.41 68.10 23.81
N ARG A 477 133.65 67.58 23.92
CA ARG A 477 133.93 66.14 24.11
C ARG A 477 134.21 65.78 25.59
N PRO A 478 133.33 65.05 26.29
CA PRO A 478 133.64 64.52 27.62
C PRO A 478 134.67 63.37 27.57
N SER A 479 135.50 63.31 28.62
CA SER A 479 136.59 62.32 28.80
C SER A 479 136.07 60.91 29.11
N PRO A 480 136.76 59.81 28.70
CA PRO A 480 136.33 58.42 28.90
C PRO A 480 135.99 58.00 30.34
N GLU A 481 136.47 58.69 31.38
CA GLU A 481 136.10 58.41 32.78
C GLU A 481 134.63 58.71 33.06
N VAL A 482 134.05 59.73 32.42
CA VAL A 482 132.63 60.10 32.54
C VAL A 482 131.71 58.97 32.06
N ILE A 483 132.16 58.22 31.04
CA ILE A 483 131.40 57.12 30.42
C ILE A 483 131.36 55.88 31.33
N LEU A 484 132.35 55.68 32.22
CA LEU A 484 132.26 54.63 33.25
C LEU A 484 131.19 54.98 34.29
N ILE A 485 131.25 56.21 34.83
CA ILE A 485 130.33 56.69 35.88
C ILE A 485 128.88 56.66 35.37
N GLN A 486 128.63 56.97 34.10
CA GLN A 486 127.29 56.85 33.49
C GLN A 486 126.75 55.40 33.49
N ARG A 487 127.59 54.38 33.29
CA ARG A 487 127.15 52.96 33.35
C ARG A 487 126.86 52.48 34.77
N GLU A 488 127.53 53.06 35.77
CA GLU A 488 127.24 52.78 37.18
C GLU A 488 125.96 53.51 37.63
N LEU A 489 125.77 54.76 37.17
CA LEU A 489 124.55 55.53 37.37
C LEU A 489 123.30 54.81 36.83
N ASP A 490 123.37 54.20 35.65
CA ASP A 490 122.24 53.49 35.06
C ASP A 490 121.90 52.18 35.79
N LYS A 491 122.89 51.44 36.30
CA LYS A 491 122.64 50.31 37.22
C LYS A 491 121.99 50.74 38.52
N ALA A 492 122.43 51.87 39.11
CA ALA A 492 121.80 52.44 40.29
C ALA A 492 120.35 52.91 40.02
N ARG A 493 120.08 53.45 38.82
CA ARG A 493 118.73 53.82 38.37
C ARG A 493 117.79 52.62 38.21
N GLU A 494 118.28 51.49 37.71
CA GLU A 494 117.46 50.26 37.61
C GLU A 494 117.10 49.70 39.00
N GLN A 495 118.04 49.68 39.95
CA GLN A 495 117.75 49.32 41.34
C GLN A 495 116.79 50.31 42.02
N SER A 496 116.97 51.62 41.78
CA SER A 496 116.07 52.66 42.29
C SER A 496 114.63 52.49 41.78
N LYS A 497 114.43 52.21 40.48
CA LYS A 497 113.09 51.94 39.91
C LYS A 497 112.41 50.72 40.54
N GLN A 498 113.16 49.67 40.88
CA GLN A 498 112.59 48.49 41.56
C GLN A 498 112.14 48.82 43.00
N GLN A 499 112.88 49.68 43.71
CA GLN A 499 112.45 50.20 45.01
C GLN A 499 111.27 51.18 44.91
N GLU A 500 111.21 52.00 43.85
CA GLU A 500 110.13 52.96 43.61
C GLU A 500 108.76 52.28 43.39
N ILE A 501 108.73 51.16 42.67
CA ILE A 501 107.51 50.35 42.47
C ILE A 501 106.98 49.80 43.81
N LEU A 502 107.87 49.28 44.67
CA LEU A 502 107.51 48.79 46.01
C LEU A 502 107.08 49.94 46.94
N GLY A 503 107.78 51.08 46.89
CA GLY A 503 107.45 52.27 47.68
C GLY A 503 106.08 52.88 47.33
N ASN A 504 105.72 52.91 46.05
CA ASN A 504 104.42 53.42 45.60
C ASN A 504 103.27 52.49 45.98
N HIS A 505 103.49 51.17 46.07
CA HIS A 505 102.49 50.25 46.63
C HIS A 505 102.20 50.53 48.12
N HIS A 506 103.22 50.85 48.91
CA HIS A 506 103.05 51.23 50.31
C HIS A 506 102.46 52.64 50.51
N ARG A 507 102.84 53.65 49.69
CA ARG A 507 102.26 55.00 49.76
C ARG A 507 100.74 54.99 49.60
N ASN A 508 100.24 54.30 48.58
CA ASN A 508 98.81 54.26 48.25
C ASN A 508 97.96 53.64 49.38
N LEU A 509 98.56 52.83 50.25
CA LEU A 509 97.90 52.29 51.45
C LEU A 509 97.86 53.32 52.58
N SER A 510 98.96 54.03 52.83
CA SER A 510 99.08 55.05 53.88
C SER A 510 98.27 56.31 53.58
N GLU A 511 98.16 56.73 52.32
CA GLU A 511 97.42 57.94 51.93
C GLU A 511 95.91 57.79 52.13
N LYS A 512 95.35 56.57 52.00
CA LYS A 512 93.96 56.29 52.40
C LYS A 512 93.73 56.56 53.89
N ASN A 513 94.56 55.97 54.75
CA ASN A 513 94.36 56.03 56.20
C ASN A 513 94.49 57.45 56.77
N LEU A 514 95.37 58.29 56.20
CA LEU A 514 95.55 59.68 56.67
C LEU A 514 94.46 60.65 56.16
N GLN A 515 93.66 60.24 55.16
CA GLN A 515 92.51 61.01 54.72
C GLN A 515 91.44 61.07 55.84
N ASP A 516 91.23 59.96 56.54
CA ASP A 516 90.25 59.82 57.61
C ASP A 516 90.62 60.64 58.88
N GLU A 517 91.91 60.75 59.21
CA GLU A 517 92.38 61.60 60.31
C GLU A 517 92.10 63.10 60.06
N ARG A 518 92.20 63.56 58.81
CA ARG A 518 91.93 64.95 58.40
C ARG A 518 90.45 65.33 58.49
N GLU A 519 89.55 64.35 58.52
CA GLU A 519 88.12 64.56 58.74
C GLU A 519 87.87 64.76 60.25
N SER A 520 88.42 63.86 61.08
CA SER A 520 88.28 63.88 62.54
C SER A 520 88.81 65.19 63.17
N LYS A 521 89.98 65.66 62.73
CA LYS A 521 90.58 66.88 63.31
C LYS A 521 89.84 68.17 62.94
N ARG A 522 89.07 68.18 61.84
CA ARG A 522 88.25 69.32 61.38
C ARG A 522 87.11 69.61 62.36
N GLN A 523 86.49 68.56 62.90
CA GLN A 523 85.41 68.63 63.90
C GLN A 523 85.89 69.18 65.27
N LEU A 524 87.21 69.16 65.53
CA LEU A 524 87.78 69.63 66.80
C LEU A 524 87.96 71.15 66.83
N LEU A 525 88.24 71.79 65.68
CA LEU A 525 88.36 73.25 65.57
C LEU A 525 87.05 73.96 65.90
N GLN A 526 85.94 73.42 65.38
CA GLN A 526 84.59 74.00 65.51
C GLN A 526 84.17 74.20 66.98
N LYS A 527 84.50 73.24 67.85
CA LYS A 527 84.21 73.28 69.30
C LYS A 527 85.03 74.32 70.07
N TYR A 528 86.19 74.72 69.55
CA TYR A 528 87.07 75.70 70.21
C TYR A 528 86.63 77.14 69.92
N GLU A 529 86.07 77.39 68.73
CA GLU A 529 85.48 78.68 68.37
C GLU A 529 84.23 78.99 69.20
N GLU A 530 83.40 77.97 69.50
CA GLU A 530 82.24 78.08 70.39
C GLU A 530 82.63 78.55 71.81
N GLN A 531 83.68 77.96 72.40
CA GLN A 531 84.20 78.36 73.73
C GLN A 531 84.76 79.81 73.73
N SER A 532 85.37 80.24 72.62
CA SER A 532 85.86 81.62 72.47
C SER A 532 84.73 82.66 72.41
N MET A 533 83.52 82.26 71.99
CA MET A 533 82.36 83.15 71.95
C MET A 533 81.73 83.34 73.33
N GLN A 534 81.52 82.26 74.09
CA GLN A 534 80.95 82.33 75.45
C GLN A 534 81.75 83.24 76.39
N MET A 535 83.10 83.20 76.32
CA MET A 535 83.93 84.03 77.19
C MET A 535 83.87 85.54 76.85
N LYS A 536 83.43 85.91 75.63
CA LYS A 536 83.16 87.31 75.27
C LYS A 536 81.85 87.83 75.86
N GLU A 537 80.92 86.94 76.22
CA GLU A 537 79.67 87.29 76.88
C GLU A 537 79.88 87.55 78.37
N MET A 538 80.69 86.72 79.04
CA MET A 538 81.15 86.98 80.42
C MET A 538 81.90 88.32 80.56
N ASN A 539 82.60 88.76 79.49
CA ASN A 539 83.23 90.09 79.43
C ASN A 539 82.22 91.26 79.26
N ARG A 540 80.94 91.00 78.96
CA ARG A 540 79.86 92.01 79.07
C ARG A 540 79.32 92.12 80.48
N GLU A 541 79.22 91.02 81.22
CA GLU A 541 78.83 91.02 82.64
C GLU A 541 79.82 91.84 83.50
N LEU A 542 81.08 91.91 83.06
CA LEU A 542 82.12 92.81 83.57
C LEU A 542 81.75 94.32 83.48
N MET A 543 80.79 94.72 82.64
CA MET A 543 80.33 96.11 82.52
C MET A 543 79.18 96.45 83.48
N ASP A 544 78.25 95.52 83.71
CA ASP A 544 77.03 95.79 84.48
C ASP A 544 77.28 95.84 85.99
N LEU A 545 78.14 94.96 86.53
CA LEU A 545 78.60 95.09 87.92
C LEU A 545 79.43 96.36 88.13
N ARG A 546 80.20 96.77 87.11
CA ARG A 546 80.89 98.06 87.09
C ARG A 546 79.92 99.26 87.02
N GLN A 547 78.65 99.07 86.66
CA GLN A 547 77.62 100.10 86.74
C GLN A 547 77.09 100.31 88.17
N GLN A 548 77.11 99.28 89.02
CA GLN A 548 76.69 99.39 90.44
C GLN A 548 77.66 100.19 91.33
N LEU A 549 78.89 100.42 90.87
CA LEU A 549 79.79 101.49 91.33
C LEU A 549 79.06 102.83 91.58
N GLY A 550 78.08 103.14 90.71
CA GLY A 550 77.51 104.47 90.56
C GLY A 550 76.33 104.84 91.45
N MET A 551 75.89 103.99 92.40
CA MET A 551 74.68 104.27 93.19
C MET A 551 74.88 104.31 94.72
N THR A 552 75.54 103.35 95.36
CA THR A 552 75.71 103.39 96.83
C THR A 552 76.79 104.36 97.30
N THR A 553 77.74 104.70 96.42
CA THR A 553 78.58 105.90 96.52
C THR A 553 77.79 107.22 96.59
N LYS A 554 76.47 107.20 96.32
CA LYS A 554 75.55 108.34 96.41
C LYS A 554 74.50 108.20 97.51
N ALA A 555 74.54 107.14 98.33
CA ALA A 555 73.92 107.15 99.65
C ALA A 555 74.94 107.75 100.63
N LEU A 556 75.10 109.07 100.59
CA LEU A 556 74.53 109.93 101.63
C LEU A 556 74.95 109.43 103.02
N THR A 557 76.12 109.84 103.52
CA THR A 557 76.33 111.15 104.20
C THR A 557 75.41 111.37 105.40
N ASN A 558 75.88 112.19 106.35
CA ASN A 558 75.15 112.62 107.54
C ASN A 558 74.98 111.45 108.52
N GLU A 559 75.97 111.21 109.37
CA GLU A 559 76.23 111.98 110.61
C GLU A 559 75.63 111.27 111.82
N ILE A 560 76.36 111.30 112.94
CA ILE A 560 75.79 111.15 114.28
C ILE A 560 75.10 109.78 114.45
N TYR A 561 74.30 109.62 115.50
CA TYR A 561 73.45 108.46 115.75
C TYR A 561 72.26 108.44 114.75
N ARG A 562 72.29 107.59 113.70
CA ARG A 562 71.15 106.73 113.21
C ARG A 562 71.29 106.16 111.76
N LYS A 563 71.72 104.90 111.64
CA LYS A 563 71.36 103.95 110.54
C LYS A 563 71.91 104.31 109.11
N PRO A 564 71.66 103.54 108.01
CA PRO A 564 72.62 102.52 107.55
C PRO A 564 72.83 102.43 106.00
N PHE A 565 73.37 101.29 105.51
CA PHE A 565 73.66 100.91 104.09
C PHE A 565 74.91 101.56 103.45
N ALA A 566 75.54 101.02 102.39
CA ALA A 566 75.79 99.62 101.99
C ALA A 566 76.84 99.52 100.86
N GLU A 567 77.44 98.32 100.72
CA GLU A 567 77.73 97.50 99.51
C GLU A 567 77.61 98.11 98.08
N VAL A 568 78.28 97.61 97.02
CA VAL A 568 79.13 96.41 96.92
C VAL A 568 80.31 96.61 95.94
N SER A 569 81.30 95.75 96.16
CA SER A 569 82.45 95.35 95.36
C SER A 569 82.47 95.60 93.85
N ASN A 570 83.69 95.86 93.37
CA ASN A 570 84.12 95.62 92.01
C ASN A 570 85.29 94.60 92.00
N ASP A 571 85.67 94.17 90.80
CA ASP A 571 86.97 93.59 90.42
C ASP A 571 87.41 92.18 90.93
N SER A 572 87.42 91.28 89.94
CA SER A 572 88.65 90.66 89.41
C SER A 572 89.33 89.50 90.16
N LYS A 573 89.07 88.29 89.66
CA LYS A 573 89.91 87.06 89.58
C LYS A 573 89.24 86.12 88.56
N HIS A 574 89.87 85.32 87.69
CA HIS A 574 91.20 84.69 87.60
C HIS A 574 91.41 83.46 88.51
N ASP A 575 91.74 82.34 87.85
CA ASP A 575 92.22 81.02 88.30
C ASP A 575 91.48 80.22 89.39
N ILE A 576 91.01 79.02 89.00
CA ILE A 576 91.10 77.79 89.80
C ILE A 576 91.49 76.61 88.88
N SER A 577 92.58 75.90 89.21
CA SER A 577 92.88 74.54 88.76
C SER A 577 93.92 73.90 89.70
N ILE A 578 93.55 72.78 90.34
CA ILE A 578 94.20 72.14 91.51
C ILE A 578 93.83 70.64 91.45
N ASP A 579 94.71 69.64 91.63
CA ASP A 579 96.19 69.59 91.70
C ASP A 579 96.63 68.20 91.17
N ARG A 580 97.73 68.03 90.42
CA ARG A 580 99.15 67.91 90.84
C ARG A 580 99.46 66.67 91.69
N TYR A 581 100.32 65.79 91.19
CA TYR A 581 101.30 65.02 92.00
C TYR A 581 102.54 64.62 91.16
N THR A 582 103.59 64.13 91.82
CA THR A 582 105.01 64.31 91.40
C THR A 582 105.77 63.04 90.99
N SER A 583 106.50 63.08 89.87
CA SER A 583 107.81 62.41 89.64
C SER A 583 108.36 62.73 88.22
N GLY A 584 109.67 62.89 87.94
CA GLY A 584 110.79 63.15 88.85
C GLY A 584 112.11 62.39 88.58
N ARG A 585 112.89 62.75 87.54
CA ARG A 585 114.38 62.60 87.36
C ARG A 585 114.78 62.63 85.85
N ILE A 586 116.05 62.82 85.41
CA ILE A 586 117.10 63.84 85.73
C ILE A 586 118.30 63.71 84.73
N LEU A 587 118.78 64.83 84.15
CA LEU A 587 120.12 65.03 83.49
C LEU A 587 120.44 64.20 82.19
N ARG A 588 121.30 64.59 81.22
CA ARG A 588 122.09 65.84 80.92
C ARG A 588 122.67 65.83 79.47
N GLU A 589 122.95 67.02 78.91
CA GLU A 589 124.09 67.47 78.04
C GLU A 589 124.53 66.67 76.78
N GLU A 590 125.12 67.22 75.68
CA GLU A 590 125.18 68.50 74.87
C GLU A 590 126.54 68.52 74.11
N GLU A 591 126.85 69.18 72.98
CA GLU A 591 126.24 70.15 72.02
C GLU A 591 125.59 69.45 70.77
N VAL A 592 125.15 70.01 69.61
CA VAL A 592 125.37 71.28 68.83
C VAL A 592 126.76 71.30 68.10
N PRO A 593 127.09 72.10 67.04
CA PRO A 593 126.37 73.06 66.17
C PRO A 593 126.05 72.54 64.73
N THR A 594 126.14 73.32 63.63
CA THR A 594 125.04 74.09 62.94
C THR A 594 125.29 74.08 61.38
N ARG A 595 124.87 74.93 60.41
CA ARG A 595 124.32 76.33 60.36
C ARG A 595 123.83 76.73 58.91
N SER A 596 122.66 77.40 58.80
CA SER A 596 122.23 78.38 57.74
C SER A 596 122.13 78.00 56.23
N ARG A 597 121.35 78.63 55.30
CA ARG A 597 120.17 79.56 55.11
C ARG A 597 119.88 79.58 53.55
N ASP A 598 118.92 80.17 52.80
CA ASP A 598 117.70 81.06 52.84
C ASP A 598 117.06 81.04 51.38
N LEU A 599 116.02 81.78 50.93
CA LEU A 599 114.62 82.06 51.36
C LEU A 599 113.78 82.73 50.19
N HIS A 600 112.45 82.91 50.37
CA HIS A 600 111.50 83.90 49.74
C HIS A 600 110.90 83.78 48.29
N SER A 601 109.55 83.63 48.20
CA SER A 601 108.46 84.59 47.74
C SER A 601 108.56 85.50 46.47
N PRO A 602 107.45 86.15 45.95
CA PRO A 602 106.04 85.71 45.67
C PRO A 602 105.31 86.42 44.43
N GLU A 603 103.96 86.28 44.32
CA GLU A 603 102.92 87.20 43.70
C GLU A 603 102.76 87.47 42.14
N SER A 604 101.67 88.08 41.59
CA SER A 604 100.19 87.87 41.70
C SER A 604 99.27 88.69 40.70
N HIS A 605 98.01 88.22 40.43
CA HIS A 605 96.70 88.91 40.12
C HIS A 605 96.52 89.94 38.93
N ASN A 606 95.32 90.35 38.40
CA ASN A 606 93.84 90.08 38.46
C ASN A 606 93.15 90.79 37.22
N SER A 607 91.84 90.86 36.86
CA SER A 607 90.46 90.27 37.09
C SER A 607 89.57 90.70 35.84
N SER A 608 88.24 90.93 35.67
CA SER A 608 86.87 90.91 36.31
C SER A 608 85.79 91.14 35.16
N SER A 609 84.45 91.32 35.28
CA SER A 609 83.32 90.53 35.87
C SER A 609 81.89 91.02 35.42
N SER A 610 80.90 90.11 35.19
CA SER A 610 79.40 90.25 35.42
C SER A 610 78.44 91.06 34.49
N THR A 611 77.11 90.81 34.31
CA THR A 611 76.14 89.70 34.63
C THR A 611 74.78 89.80 33.86
N ASP A 612 73.98 88.72 33.82
CA ASP A 612 72.64 88.54 33.16
C ASP A 612 71.38 89.09 33.89
N LEU A 613 70.19 89.06 33.21
CA LEU A 613 68.88 88.65 33.81
C LEU A 613 67.69 88.41 32.82
N VAL A 614 67.45 87.14 32.47
CA VAL A 614 66.15 86.39 32.37
C VAL A 614 64.88 87.01 31.71
N ALA A 615 64.61 86.56 30.47
CA ALA A 615 63.43 85.79 29.98
C ALA A 615 61.95 86.04 30.43
N GLU A 616 61.59 87.06 31.22
CA GLU A 616 60.23 87.21 31.77
C GLU A 616 59.23 87.99 30.87
N THR A 617 59.64 88.49 29.68
CA THR A 617 58.76 89.21 28.71
C THR A 617 57.83 88.30 27.89
N LYS A 618 57.20 87.36 28.63
CA LYS A 618 56.10 86.46 28.27
C LYS A 618 55.13 86.99 27.20
N ARG A 619 54.84 86.10 26.24
CA ARG A 619 53.47 85.69 25.82
C ARG A 619 52.51 86.77 25.28
N ARG A 620 52.97 88.01 25.01
CA ARG A 620 52.10 89.15 24.62
C ARG A 620 51.92 89.35 23.11
N LEU A 621 52.47 88.48 22.27
CA LEU A 621 52.23 88.42 20.82
C LEU A 621 51.52 87.12 20.38
N LYS A 622 50.62 86.61 21.24
CA LYS A 622 49.52 85.70 20.85
C LYS A 622 48.19 86.46 20.77
N SER A 623 48.22 87.67 20.23
CA SER A 623 47.07 88.59 20.14
C SER A 623 47.01 89.33 18.79
N LEU A 624 47.47 88.67 17.72
CA LEU A 624 47.34 89.11 16.32
C LEU A 624 46.64 88.01 15.51
N ASP A 625 45.59 87.46 16.11
CA ASP A 625 44.85 86.26 15.66
C ASP A 625 43.33 86.52 15.69
N ALA A 626 42.91 87.80 15.69
CA ALA A 626 41.54 88.23 15.99
C ALA A 626 41.07 89.58 15.37
N GLU A 627 41.94 90.35 14.71
CA GLU A 627 41.59 91.64 14.08
C GLU A 627 42.34 91.77 12.74
N ALA A 628 41.70 91.87 11.58
CA ALA A 628 40.29 91.64 11.21
C ALA A 628 40.28 90.83 9.88
N GLU A 629 39.34 89.94 9.57
CA GLU A 629 37.86 90.08 9.55
C GLU A 629 37.33 91.20 8.62
N VAL A 630 36.12 90.97 8.10
CA VAL A 630 35.31 91.91 7.26
C VAL A 630 35.87 92.23 5.86
N SER A 631 35.62 91.34 4.90
CA SER A 631 34.87 91.63 3.64
C SER A 631 34.71 90.32 2.83
N THR A 632 33.67 89.51 3.01
CA THR A 632 32.25 89.65 2.57
C THR A 632 32.02 89.41 1.07
N LEU A 633 30.91 88.72 0.75
CA LEU A 633 30.21 88.66 -0.56
C LEU A 633 31.01 88.00 -1.72
N ASN A 634 30.54 86.93 -2.38
CA ASN A 634 29.18 86.70 -2.89
C ASN A 634 28.89 85.23 -3.25
N ILE A 635 27.59 84.89 -3.18
CA ILE A 635 26.81 83.95 -4.03
C ILE A 635 27.36 82.52 -4.15
#